data_AF-A0A941TT23-F1
#
_entry.id   AF-A0A941TT23-F1
#
_cell.length_a   1.000
_cell.length_b   1.000
_cell.length_c   1.000
_cell.angle_alpha   90.00
_cell.angle_beta   90.00
_cell.angle_gamma   90.00
#
_symmetry.space_group_name_H-M   'P 1'
#
loop_
_entity.id
_entity.type
_entity.pdbx_description
1 polymer ?
#
loop_
_entity_poly.entity_id
_entity_poly.type
_entity_poly.pdbx_seq_one_letter_code
_entity_poly.pdbx_strand_id
1 'polypeptide(L)'
;MAAALAAGALALGACSGGGTVGFGGGGQSSDPATVDYPIFYVKRQVPLQADGTLMQDDLRIMNDAVASTPTADLFMRASASPSATETNITTRITGTDIWDVKDVDTSPDGKAVVFAMRGPLPAKPDVTMPPSWRIYEYIIASDDLHPVINPANDPDPATVNDVSPHFLPDGRIIFSTTRQNQSQGILLDEGKPQFSAQDEARQEPGFVLEVVNADGTGLHQVSFNQSHDRDATVLANGRVLWSRWDNALGRDGMSLYTSNPDGTDLQLYYGTNSHMTGTNNTVVEFVHPRQMDDGRILTIARQYTDVDDGGALIIIDGAKYVENTQPLLSNAGGTGPAQTAATSNDVTTIPGPSQGGRYNSAYPLHDGTNRILVSWTQCRLLDSTQTPPAIVPCNSTTLNTANPVTAPPLYSVWMYDPAQNTLLPIMTPVEGTMITDVAVAQPYKLPNIILDKVPGVDLDQNLVDAGVGVIDIRSVYDIDGVDTASPNIATVADSSKTAPGARPARFLRLEKAVSIPDKTVVNLSGSAFGTTNYMLEILGYVPVEPDGSVRAEVPANVAFRLAVLDANGRRISNEQRAWLQVRPGEILTCNGCHQNATAQKPVSHGRQGLFNPAWAGAAASGTPFPATIAAGPGAFIPNQGETMAQARMRVSCTSDTPACKQMVPGVNVVYTDVWTDPAQATPGAPINLRYDDATQFMTAFPTSATCVTAWSATCRIVINYPQHLQPVWDLTRQTTDPVTGLVVSDHTCTQGGCHSPKNAAGAAQMPAGNLDLTSSASDDDPQQLTSYRQLLFPHNIVIMAPTPTDPNATQVVPVGPYLNAGSANGGLSAQFMSRFAAGSPTTHAGWLTPAELRLVSEWLDIGAQYFNNPFDPAVPVN
;
A
#
# COMPACT_ATOMS: atom_id res chain seq x y z
N MET A 1 9.49 33.59 88.94
CA MET A 1 8.11 33.44 88.44
C MET A 1 8.07 34.10 87.07
N ALA A 2 7.63 33.36 86.05
CA ALA A 2 7.99 33.54 84.63
C ALA A 2 9.48 33.25 84.36
N ALA A 3 9.74 32.23 83.53
CA ALA A 3 11.07 31.92 82.99
C ALA A 3 10.93 31.62 81.49
N ALA A 4 11.91 32.11 80.74
CA ALA A 4 11.89 32.47 79.33
C ALA A 4 12.18 31.32 78.33
N LEU A 5 11.68 31.55 77.11
CA LEU A 5 12.25 31.40 75.75
C LEU A 5 13.29 30.30 75.39
N ALA A 6 12.94 29.61 74.28
CA ALA A 6 13.63 29.48 72.98
C ALA A 6 15.01 28.81 72.78
N ALA A 7 15.02 27.92 71.76
CA ALA A 7 16.06 27.58 70.74
C ALA A 7 17.49 27.17 71.20
N GLY A 8 18.23 26.22 70.61
CA GLY A 8 18.06 25.35 69.44
C GLY A 8 19.35 24.52 69.20
N ALA A 9 19.36 23.77 68.10
CA ALA A 9 20.51 23.29 67.29
C ALA A 9 21.18 21.90 67.55
N LEU A 10 21.18 21.13 66.44
CA LEU A 10 22.25 20.32 65.80
C LEU A 10 22.51 18.82 66.14
N ALA A 11 22.21 18.03 65.10
CA ALA A 11 22.67 16.74 64.56
C ALA A 11 23.93 16.01 65.12
N LEU A 12 23.85 14.66 65.19
CA LEU A 12 24.60 13.66 64.37
C LEU A 12 24.50 12.22 64.93
N GLY A 13 24.31 11.24 64.04
CA GLY A 13 25.12 10.01 64.00
C GLY A 13 24.72 8.75 64.81
N ALA A 14 24.16 7.78 64.08
CA ALA A 14 24.36 6.32 64.14
C ALA A 14 24.16 5.52 65.46
N CYS A 15 23.32 4.49 65.38
CA CYS A 15 23.55 3.20 66.03
C CYS A 15 23.01 2.05 65.15
N SER A 16 23.89 1.10 64.93
CA SER A 16 23.70 -0.22 64.33
C SER A 16 22.85 -1.15 65.21
N GLY A 17 22.18 -2.11 64.58
CA GLY A 17 21.51 -3.21 65.26
C GLY A 17 21.29 -4.37 64.29
N GLY A 18 22.21 -5.34 64.31
CA GLY A 18 22.16 -6.54 63.49
C GLY A 18 21.07 -7.53 63.89
N GLY A 19 20.70 -8.40 62.95
CA GLY A 19 19.80 -9.53 63.15
C GLY A 19 20.04 -10.61 62.10
N THR A 20 20.97 -11.50 62.41
CA THR A 20 21.08 -12.93 62.06
C THR A 20 20.53 -13.49 60.73
N VAL A 21 21.46 -14.10 60.00
CA VAL A 21 21.28 -15.04 58.89
C VAL A 21 20.54 -16.29 59.36
N GLY A 22 19.43 -16.62 58.70
CA GLY A 22 18.73 -17.90 58.82
C GLY A 22 18.92 -18.72 57.55
N PHE A 23 19.64 -19.84 57.64
CA PHE A 23 19.62 -20.88 56.61
C PHE A 23 18.48 -21.85 56.93
N GLY A 24 17.48 -21.89 56.06
CA GLY A 24 16.35 -22.83 56.11
C GLY A 24 15.48 -22.64 54.87
N GLY A 25 15.56 -23.57 53.92
CA GLY A 25 14.94 -23.47 52.60
C GLY A 25 13.41 -23.45 52.62
N GLY A 26 12.84 -22.77 51.62
CA GLY A 26 11.43 -22.83 51.26
C GLY A 26 10.83 -21.49 50.83
N GLY A 27 10.98 -21.13 49.55
CA GLY A 27 10.11 -20.17 48.85
C GLY A 27 10.43 -18.69 49.03
N GLN A 28 11.54 -18.21 48.47
CA GLN A 28 11.57 -16.80 48.02
C GLN A 28 10.62 -16.68 46.83
N SER A 29 9.64 -15.79 46.93
CA SER A 29 8.94 -15.29 45.73
C SER A 29 10.00 -14.71 44.79
N SER A 30 10.00 -15.14 43.53
CA SER A 30 10.84 -14.58 42.49
C SER A 30 10.73 -13.05 42.46
N ASP A 31 11.85 -12.36 42.24
CA ASP A 31 11.85 -10.91 42.04
C ASP A 31 10.90 -10.58 40.86
N PRO A 32 9.90 -9.70 41.03
CA PRO A 32 8.94 -9.39 39.97
C PRO A 32 9.58 -8.85 38.68
N ALA A 33 10.82 -8.34 38.73
CA ALA A 33 11.57 -7.93 37.54
C ALA A 33 12.22 -9.11 36.79
N THR A 34 12.41 -10.26 37.44
CA THR A 34 13.17 -11.37 36.86
C THR A 34 12.34 -12.22 35.90
N VAL A 35 12.99 -12.61 34.81
CA VAL A 35 12.52 -13.62 33.85
C VAL A 35 13.63 -14.67 33.76
N ASP A 36 13.28 -15.93 34.01
CA ASP A 36 14.24 -17.05 34.04
C ASP A 36 14.66 -17.54 32.64
N TYR A 37 14.15 -16.88 31.59
CA TYR A 37 14.48 -17.18 30.20
C TYR A 37 15.58 -16.25 29.68
N PRO A 38 16.40 -16.72 28.71
CA PRO A 38 17.35 -15.85 28.06
C PRO A 38 16.68 -14.65 27.41
N ILE A 39 17.32 -13.49 27.55
CA ILE A 39 16.94 -12.27 26.81
C ILE A 39 18.02 -11.93 25.80
N PHE A 40 17.57 -11.48 24.63
CA PHE A 40 18.39 -11.03 23.53
C PHE A 40 18.10 -9.57 23.24
N TYR A 41 19.13 -8.81 22.90
CA TYR A 41 18.97 -7.38 22.67
C TYR A 41 20.12 -6.83 21.83
N VAL A 42 19.81 -5.82 21.02
CA VAL A 42 20.80 -5.13 20.21
C VAL A 42 21.34 -3.96 21.00
N LYS A 43 22.66 -3.93 21.21
CA LYS A 43 23.34 -2.73 21.70
C LYS A 43 23.97 -2.00 20.54
N ARG A 44 23.69 -0.72 20.45
CA ARG A 44 24.07 0.17 19.37
C ARG A 44 24.72 1.43 19.95
N GLN A 45 25.73 1.98 19.28
CA GLN A 45 26.15 3.36 19.56
C GLN A 45 25.08 4.34 19.10
N VAL A 46 24.77 5.35 19.94
CA VAL A 46 23.76 6.36 19.58
C VAL A 46 24.20 7.06 18.28
N PRO A 47 23.35 7.09 17.23
CA PRO A 47 23.73 7.67 15.95
C PRO A 47 23.74 9.19 16.05
N LEU A 48 24.92 9.79 16.17
CA LEU A 48 25.09 11.24 16.31
C LEU A 48 25.69 11.84 15.04
N GLN A 49 25.21 13.02 14.66
CA GLN A 49 25.84 13.88 13.66
C GLN A 49 27.20 14.40 14.17
N ALA A 50 27.99 14.98 13.26
CA ALA A 50 29.32 15.54 13.59
C ALA A 50 29.27 16.68 14.63
N ASP A 51 28.12 17.36 14.76
CA ASP A 51 27.88 18.41 15.75
C ASP A 51 27.35 17.87 17.10
N GLY A 52 27.20 16.54 17.23
CA GLY A 52 26.74 15.87 18.45
C GLY A 52 25.22 15.78 18.59
N THR A 53 24.44 16.21 17.59
CA THR A 53 22.98 16.05 17.58
C THR A 53 22.57 14.65 17.13
N LEU A 54 21.39 14.18 17.57
CA LEU A 54 20.87 12.88 17.14
C LEU A 54 20.59 12.90 15.63
N MET A 55 21.00 11.84 14.93
CA MET A 55 20.57 11.58 13.56
C MET A 55 19.10 11.16 13.59
N GLN A 56 18.26 11.89 12.86
CA GLN A 56 16.83 11.63 12.85
C GLN A 56 16.51 10.40 12.02
N ASP A 57 15.60 9.57 12.51
CA ASP A 57 15.10 8.44 11.77
C ASP A 57 13.86 8.79 10.94
N ASP A 58 13.56 7.94 9.95
CA ASP A 58 12.36 8.06 9.11
C ASP A 58 11.87 6.66 8.79
N LEU A 59 10.63 6.33 9.19
CA LEU A 59 10.07 4.99 8.96
C LEU A 59 9.92 4.65 7.47
N ARG A 60 9.89 5.66 6.58
CA ARG A 60 9.67 5.51 5.14
C ARG A 60 10.93 5.16 4.36
N ILE A 61 12.10 5.24 4.98
CA ILE A 61 13.36 4.89 4.32
C ILE A 61 14.20 4.01 5.25
N MET A 62 15.00 3.15 4.66
CA MET A 62 16.08 2.47 5.34
C MET A 62 17.24 3.46 5.48
N ASN A 63 17.51 3.86 6.72
CA ASN A 63 18.60 4.78 7.02
C ASN A 63 19.97 4.11 6.80
N ASP A 64 20.41 4.13 5.54
CA ASP A 64 21.72 3.66 5.09
C ASP A 64 22.78 4.75 5.07
N ALA A 65 22.36 6.01 5.03
CA ALA A 65 23.23 7.17 4.97
C ALA A 65 23.84 7.46 6.35
N VAL A 66 24.88 6.72 6.73
CA VAL A 66 25.59 7.00 7.96
C VAL A 66 26.91 7.72 7.68
N ALA A 67 26.90 9.03 7.91
CA ALA A 67 28.11 9.83 8.08
C ALA A 67 28.86 9.50 9.41
N SER A 68 28.30 8.63 10.25
CA SER A 68 28.80 8.17 11.55
C SER A 68 28.21 6.80 11.93
N THR A 69 28.62 5.73 11.23
CA THR A 69 28.06 4.37 11.36
C THR A 69 27.94 3.89 12.81
N PRO A 70 26.73 3.59 13.34
CA PRO A 70 26.62 2.98 14.65
C PRO A 70 27.19 1.56 14.59
N THR A 71 28.16 1.26 15.45
CA THR A 71 28.51 -0.13 15.73
C THR A 71 27.40 -0.76 16.56
N ALA A 72 26.86 -1.88 16.10
CA ALA A 72 25.87 -2.67 16.82
C ALA A 72 26.23 -4.15 16.84
N ASP A 73 25.85 -4.81 17.95
CA ASP A 73 26.03 -6.25 18.17
C ASP A 73 24.80 -6.82 18.88
N LEU A 74 24.54 -8.11 18.66
CA LEU A 74 23.54 -8.87 19.41
C LEU A 74 24.15 -9.38 20.73
N PHE A 75 23.49 -9.09 21.84
CA PHE A 75 23.86 -9.56 23.16
C PHE A 75 22.81 -10.50 23.74
N MET A 76 23.26 -11.37 24.64
CA MET A 76 22.42 -12.29 25.40
C MET A 76 22.71 -12.16 26.90
N ARG A 77 21.67 -12.28 27.72
CA ARG A 77 21.77 -12.67 29.14
C ARG A 77 20.97 -13.93 29.38
N ALA A 78 21.47 -14.82 30.25
CA ALA A 78 20.78 -16.09 30.56
C ALA A 78 19.44 -15.91 31.29
N SER A 79 19.20 -14.74 31.89
CA SER A 79 17.93 -14.32 32.49
C SER A 79 17.79 -12.80 32.40
N ALA A 80 16.56 -12.29 32.50
CA ALA A 80 16.29 -10.86 32.66
C ALA A 80 16.60 -10.43 34.11
N SER A 81 17.86 -10.50 34.50
CA SER A 81 18.33 -10.10 35.83
C SER A 81 19.43 -9.03 35.71
N PRO A 82 19.44 -8.01 36.59
CA PRO A 82 20.54 -7.05 36.67
C PRO A 82 21.90 -7.70 36.93
N SER A 83 21.93 -8.85 37.59
CA SER A 83 23.17 -9.60 37.90
C SER A 83 23.54 -10.67 36.86
N ALA A 84 22.72 -10.90 35.83
CA ALA A 84 23.02 -11.91 34.82
C ALA A 84 24.23 -11.49 33.96
N THR A 85 25.12 -12.44 33.71
CA THR A 85 26.27 -12.22 32.83
C THR A 85 25.81 -12.01 31.40
N GLU A 86 26.37 -10.98 30.78
CA GLU A 86 26.11 -10.61 29.41
C GLU A 86 27.16 -11.22 28.48
N THR A 87 26.70 -11.75 27.33
CA THR A 87 27.54 -12.36 26.29
C THR A 87 27.28 -11.68 24.95
N ASN A 88 28.33 -11.28 24.24
CA ASN A 88 28.22 -10.77 22.87
C ASN A 88 28.18 -11.97 21.90
N ILE A 89 27.07 -12.15 21.19
CA ILE A 89 26.85 -13.28 20.29
C ILE A 89 27.56 -13.04 18.97
N THR A 90 27.45 -11.84 18.42
CA THR A 90 27.93 -11.49 17.07
C THR A 90 29.41 -11.14 17.02
N THR A 91 30.09 -10.89 18.14
CA THR A 91 31.55 -10.58 18.18
C THR A 91 32.43 -11.61 17.47
N ARG A 92 31.99 -12.87 17.39
CA ARG A 92 32.68 -13.93 16.65
C ARG A 92 32.70 -13.71 15.13
N ILE A 93 31.78 -12.90 14.61
CA ILE A 93 31.71 -12.43 13.23
C ILE A 93 32.22 -11.00 13.11
N THR A 94 31.76 -10.10 13.99
CA THR A 94 32.05 -8.66 13.89
C THR A 94 33.51 -8.34 14.21
N GLY A 95 34.12 -9.08 15.14
CA GLY A 95 35.51 -8.88 15.53
C GLY A 95 35.78 -7.45 15.98
N THR A 96 36.60 -6.74 15.21
CA THR A 96 36.91 -5.31 15.41
C THR A 96 36.31 -4.42 14.32
N ASP A 97 35.63 -5.00 13.34
CA ASP A 97 35.03 -4.28 12.24
C ASP A 97 33.70 -3.64 12.66
N ILE A 98 33.24 -2.66 11.89
CA ILE A 98 31.98 -1.98 12.15
C ILE A 98 30.86 -2.79 11.50
N TRP A 99 29.86 -3.16 12.27
CA TRP A 99 28.68 -3.88 11.81
C TRP A 99 27.43 -3.23 12.38
N ASP A 100 26.30 -3.52 11.75
CA ASP A 100 24.99 -3.08 12.20
C ASP A 100 24.07 -4.30 12.34
N VAL A 101 23.19 -4.27 13.34
CA VAL A 101 22.31 -5.36 13.77
C VAL A 101 20.96 -4.76 14.18
N LYS A 102 19.85 -5.43 13.85
CA LYS A 102 18.50 -5.01 14.25
C LYS A 102 17.48 -6.15 14.11
N ASP A 103 16.25 -5.85 14.51
CA ASP A 103 15.04 -6.65 14.24
C ASP A 103 15.13 -8.08 14.80
N VAL A 104 15.39 -8.19 16.10
CA VAL A 104 15.58 -9.49 16.78
C VAL A 104 14.24 -10.14 17.10
N ASP A 105 14.14 -11.43 16.81
CA ASP A 105 12.99 -12.28 17.16
C ASP A 105 13.42 -13.68 17.62
N THR A 106 12.55 -14.38 18.35
CA THR A 106 12.84 -15.69 18.97
C THR A 106 11.83 -16.76 18.52
N SER A 107 12.30 -17.99 18.39
CA SER A 107 11.45 -19.10 17.97
C SER A 107 10.38 -19.42 19.02
N PRO A 108 9.20 -19.95 18.61
CA PRO A 108 8.12 -20.29 19.55
C PRO A 108 8.53 -21.26 20.67
N ASP A 109 9.53 -22.10 20.42
CA ASP A 109 10.06 -23.06 21.40
C ASP A 109 11.22 -22.50 22.25
N GLY A 110 11.60 -21.23 22.05
CA GLY A 110 12.65 -20.54 22.78
C GLY A 110 14.06 -21.08 22.53
N LYS A 111 14.31 -21.79 21.43
CA LYS A 111 15.60 -22.44 21.14
C LYS A 111 16.45 -21.73 20.09
N ALA A 112 15.86 -20.87 19.27
CA ALA A 112 16.53 -20.16 18.20
C ALA A 112 16.17 -18.67 18.22
N VAL A 113 17.05 -17.86 17.62
CA VAL A 113 16.91 -16.41 17.49
C VAL A 113 17.20 -16.03 16.05
N VAL A 114 16.37 -15.21 15.44
CA VAL A 114 16.62 -14.62 14.12
C VAL A 114 16.76 -13.11 14.23
N PHE A 115 17.61 -12.53 13.38
CA PHE A 115 17.85 -11.09 13.35
C PHE A 115 18.47 -10.68 12.01
N ALA A 116 18.43 -9.38 11.72
CA ALA A 116 19.08 -8.81 10.55
C ALA A 116 20.44 -8.21 10.92
N MET A 117 21.45 -8.44 10.08
CA MET A 117 22.80 -7.93 10.28
C MET A 117 23.46 -7.56 8.95
N ARG A 118 24.29 -6.51 8.95
CA ARG A 118 25.08 -6.08 7.78
C ARG A 118 26.50 -5.67 8.17
N GLY A 119 27.43 -5.91 7.26
CA GLY A 119 28.82 -5.49 7.40
C GLY A 119 29.81 -6.47 6.77
N PRO A 120 31.12 -6.24 6.96
CA PRO A 120 31.69 -5.09 7.64
C PRO A 120 31.44 -3.78 6.87
N LEU A 121 31.07 -2.71 7.58
CA LEU A 121 30.79 -1.39 7.06
C LEU A 121 32.11 -0.60 6.96
N PRO A 122 32.48 -0.07 5.78
CA PRO A 122 33.74 0.66 5.64
C PRO A 122 33.66 2.02 6.34
N ALA A 123 34.80 2.52 6.84
CA ALA A 123 34.88 3.80 7.57
C ALA A 123 34.44 5.03 6.76
N LYS A 124 34.38 4.90 5.43
CA LYS A 124 33.73 5.82 4.51
C LYS A 124 32.77 4.99 3.65
N PRO A 125 31.53 4.78 4.10
CA PRO A 125 30.57 4.03 3.31
C PRO A 125 30.40 4.71 1.96
N ASP A 126 30.54 3.93 0.89
CA ASP A 126 29.91 4.31 -0.36
C ASP A 126 28.41 4.22 -0.10
N VAL A 127 27.81 5.38 0.17
CA VAL A 127 26.37 5.49 0.44
C VAL A 127 25.52 5.02 -0.72
N THR A 128 26.11 4.81 -1.91
CA THR A 128 25.42 4.28 -3.09
C THR A 128 25.44 2.75 -3.16
N MET A 129 26.31 2.08 -2.40
CA MET A 129 26.37 0.61 -2.35
C MET A 129 26.85 0.11 -0.98
N PRO A 130 26.09 0.37 0.10
CA PRO A 130 26.40 -0.18 1.40
C PRO A 130 26.28 -1.72 1.40
N PRO A 131 26.99 -2.43 2.28
CA PRO A 131 26.78 -3.86 2.49
C PRO A 131 25.31 -4.17 2.80
N SER A 132 24.77 -5.15 2.07
CA SER A 132 23.41 -5.67 2.22
C SER A 132 23.08 -6.14 3.64
N TRP A 133 21.85 -5.88 4.08
CA TRP A 133 21.24 -6.56 5.23
C TRP A 133 20.94 -8.03 4.93
N ARG A 134 21.26 -8.90 5.89
CA ARG A 134 21.07 -10.35 5.80
C ARG A 134 20.44 -10.91 7.07
N ILE A 135 19.64 -11.96 6.91
CA ILE A 135 19.06 -12.68 8.05
C ILE A 135 20.06 -13.72 8.58
N TYR A 136 20.28 -13.66 9.89
CA TYR A 136 21.07 -14.63 10.64
C TYR A 136 20.19 -15.40 11.61
N GLU A 137 20.52 -16.66 11.83
CA GLU A 137 19.94 -17.51 12.86
C GLU A 137 21.00 -17.89 13.89
N TYR A 138 20.64 -17.82 15.16
CA TYR A 138 21.42 -18.30 16.29
C TYR A 138 20.69 -19.41 17.02
N ILE A 139 21.27 -20.62 17.04
CA ILE A 139 20.77 -21.78 17.77
C ILE A 139 21.41 -21.82 19.16
N ILE A 140 20.60 -21.58 20.20
CA ILE A 140 21.06 -21.33 21.57
C ILE A 140 21.79 -22.55 22.15
N ALA A 141 21.25 -23.75 21.94
CA ALA A 141 21.77 -24.97 22.57
C ALA A 141 23.14 -25.41 22.01
N SER A 142 23.37 -25.19 20.72
CA SER A 142 24.62 -25.56 20.04
C SER A 142 25.63 -24.43 19.94
N ASP A 143 25.25 -23.21 20.33
CA ASP A 143 26.04 -21.99 20.12
C ASP A 143 26.43 -21.80 18.64
N ASP A 144 25.49 -22.13 17.74
CA ASP A 144 25.70 -22.04 16.29
C ASP A 144 25.08 -20.75 15.73
N LEU A 145 25.88 -19.97 15.02
CA LEU A 145 25.48 -18.70 14.41
C LEU A 145 25.82 -18.74 12.92
N HIS A 146 24.79 -18.63 12.06
CA HIS A 146 24.96 -18.71 10.62
C HIS A 146 23.95 -17.81 9.88
N PRO A 147 24.27 -17.38 8.64
CA PRO A 147 23.28 -16.72 7.79
C PRO A 147 22.24 -17.73 7.31
N VAL A 148 20.96 -17.37 7.34
CA VAL A 148 19.85 -18.24 6.89
C VAL A 148 19.97 -18.53 5.39
N ILE A 149 20.17 -17.48 4.59
CA ILE A 149 20.47 -17.60 3.16
C ILE A 149 21.99 -17.53 3.02
N ASN A 150 22.61 -18.63 2.59
CA ASN A 150 24.05 -18.67 2.41
C ASN A 150 24.48 -17.68 1.31
N PRO A 151 25.28 -16.64 1.63
CA PRO A 151 25.71 -15.64 0.64
C PRO A 151 26.48 -16.21 -0.55
N ALA A 152 27.12 -17.38 -0.39
CA ALA A 152 27.84 -18.05 -1.48
C ALA A 152 26.89 -18.65 -2.54
N ASN A 153 25.63 -18.89 -2.18
CA ASN A 153 24.61 -19.50 -3.04
C ASN A 153 23.51 -18.51 -3.43
N ASP A 154 23.54 -17.28 -2.90
CA ASP A 154 22.60 -16.23 -3.21
C ASP A 154 22.96 -15.59 -4.56
N PRO A 155 22.03 -15.50 -5.54
CA PRO A 155 22.31 -14.85 -6.82
C PRO A 155 22.55 -13.34 -6.70
N ASP A 156 22.00 -12.68 -5.67
CA ASP A 156 22.06 -11.22 -5.49
C ASP A 156 22.62 -10.82 -4.10
N PRO A 157 23.83 -11.26 -3.73
CA PRO A 157 24.35 -11.14 -2.37
C PRO A 157 24.79 -9.71 -1.99
N ALA A 158 24.78 -8.74 -2.91
CA ALA A 158 25.30 -7.39 -2.67
C ALA A 158 24.33 -6.24 -2.97
N THR A 159 23.12 -6.50 -3.47
CA THR A 159 22.21 -5.46 -4.00
C THR A 159 20.83 -5.46 -3.34
N VAL A 160 20.57 -6.40 -2.43
CA VAL A 160 19.27 -6.57 -1.78
C VAL A 160 19.40 -6.51 -0.26
N ASN A 161 18.36 -6.10 0.44
CA ASN A 161 18.34 -5.96 1.88
C ASN A 161 17.23 -6.82 2.46
N ASP A 162 17.60 -7.75 3.36
CA ASP A 162 16.68 -8.62 4.09
C ASP A 162 16.64 -8.20 5.57
N VAL A 163 15.47 -7.83 6.08
CA VAL A 163 15.25 -7.24 7.42
C VAL A 163 13.97 -7.76 8.08
N SER A 164 13.73 -7.43 9.35
CA SER A 164 12.51 -7.80 10.09
C SER A 164 12.10 -9.28 9.99
N PRO A 165 13.00 -10.24 10.30
CA PRO A 165 12.67 -11.66 10.28
C PRO A 165 11.76 -12.06 11.45
N HIS A 166 10.88 -13.03 11.21
CA HIS A 166 10.04 -13.66 12.22
C HIS A 166 9.84 -15.14 11.91
N PHE A 167 9.79 -15.97 12.95
CA PHE A 167 9.52 -17.40 12.77
C PHE A 167 8.05 -17.66 12.45
N LEU A 168 7.80 -18.53 11.48
CA LEU A 168 6.49 -19.13 11.25
C LEU A 168 6.29 -20.37 12.13
N PRO A 169 5.05 -20.74 12.48
CA PRO A 169 4.77 -21.86 13.38
C PRO A 169 5.21 -23.24 12.85
N ASP A 170 5.49 -23.36 11.55
CA ASP A 170 5.99 -24.56 10.90
C ASP A 170 7.53 -24.59 10.77
N GLY A 171 8.23 -23.60 11.34
CA GLY A 171 9.69 -23.51 11.34
C GLY A 171 10.29 -22.74 10.17
N ARG A 172 9.48 -22.29 9.21
CA ARG A 172 9.93 -21.35 8.16
C ARG A 172 10.16 -19.96 8.75
N ILE A 173 10.77 -19.06 7.98
CA ILE A 173 11.03 -17.68 8.37
C ILE A 173 10.37 -16.76 7.34
N ILE A 174 9.59 -15.80 7.82
CA ILE A 174 9.07 -14.69 7.02
C ILE A 174 9.88 -13.43 7.33
N PHE A 175 10.19 -12.63 6.32
CA PHE A 175 10.99 -11.41 6.49
C PHE A 175 10.64 -10.37 5.43
N SER A 176 11.06 -9.14 5.67
CA SER A 176 10.89 -8.01 4.75
C SER A 176 12.12 -7.86 3.86
N THR A 177 11.95 -7.67 2.55
CA THR A 177 13.08 -7.65 1.62
C THR A 177 12.87 -6.75 0.41
N THR A 178 13.98 -6.25 -0.14
CA THR A 178 14.02 -5.50 -1.41
C THR A 178 14.30 -6.37 -2.65
N ARG A 179 14.40 -7.69 -2.48
CA ARG A 179 14.63 -8.66 -3.58
C ARG A 179 13.56 -8.58 -4.65
N GLN A 180 12.29 -8.68 -4.27
CA GLN A 180 11.14 -8.65 -5.19
C GLN A 180 11.26 -9.70 -6.32
N ASN A 181 11.78 -10.89 -6.03
CA ASN A 181 12.21 -11.87 -7.04
C ASN A 181 11.06 -12.29 -7.98
N GLN A 182 9.86 -12.50 -7.45
CA GLN A 182 8.71 -12.87 -8.26
C GLN A 182 8.20 -11.69 -9.09
N SER A 183 8.20 -10.48 -8.54
CA SER A 183 7.88 -9.26 -9.30
C SER A 183 8.84 -9.07 -10.48
N GLN A 184 10.14 -9.33 -10.29
CA GLN A 184 11.14 -9.26 -11.36
C GLN A 184 10.89 -10.30 -12.47
N GLY A 185 10.50 -11.52 -12.11
CA GLY A 185 10.11 -12.55 -13.08
C GLY A 185 8.90 -12.10 -13.93
N ILE A 186 7.89 -11.52 -13.29
CA ILE A 186 6.69 -11.01 -13.99
C ILE A 186 7.04 -9.88 -14.96
N LEU A 187 8.01 -9.01 -14.61
CA LEU A 187 8.48 -7.97 -15.53
C LEU A 187 9.05 -8.57 -16.83
N LEU A 188 9.82 -9.67 -16.75
CA LEU A 188 10.30 -10.36 -17.95
C LEU A 188 9.17 -10.92 -18.79
N ASP A 189 8.18 -11.55 -18.15
CA ASP A 189 7.01 -12.11 -18.84
C ASP A 189 6.18 -11.01 -19.55
N GLU A 190 6.24 -9.78 -19.03
CA GLU A 190 5.66 -8.58 -19.63
C GLU A 190 6.56 -7.90 -20.69
N GLY A 191 7.74 -8.44 -20.97
CA GLY A 191 8.69 -7.88 -21.94
C GLY A 191 9.46 -6.65 -21.42
N LYS A 192 9.57 -6.48 -20.10
CA LYS A 192 10.30 -5.41 -19.42
C LYS A 192 11.61 -5.96 -18.81
N PRO A 193 12.64 -5.13 -18.57
CA PRO A 193 13.84 -5.58 -17.87
C PRO A 193 13.53 -5.93 -16.41
N GLN A 194 14.39 -6.76 -15.80
CA GLN A 194 14.32 -7.07 -14.37
C GLN A 194 14.91 -5.93 -13.55
N PHE A 195 14.18 -5.50 -12.51
CA PHE A 195 14.63 -4.53 -11.53
C PHE A 195 13.80 -4.61 -10.26
N SER A 196 14.38 -4.26 -9.12
CA SER A 196 13.62 -3.97 -7.91
C SER A 196 12.90 -2.62 -8.08
N ALA A 197 11.58 -2.63 -7.89
CA ALA A 197 10.78 -1.43 -7.92
C ALA A 197 11.16 -0.51 -6.76
N GLN A 198 11.28 0.79 -7.04
CA GLN A 198 11.30 1.82 -6.02
C GLN A 198 9.93 1.93 -5.36
N ASP A 199 9.91 2.38 -4.10
CA ASP A 199 8.69 2.81 -3.43
C ASP A 199 7.96 3.93 -4.22
N GLU A 200 6.71 4.21 -3.87
CA GLU A 200 5.90 5.22 -4.57
C GLU A 200 6.41 6.67 -4.38
N ALA A 201 7.25 6.92 -3.36
CA ALA A 201 7.96 8.20 -3.18
C ALA A 201 9.27 8.27 -3.99
N ARG A 202 9.70 7.16 -4.59
CA ARG A 202 10.95 6.95 -5.34
C ARG A 202 12.20 7.31 -4.54
N GLN A 203 12.23 6.91 -3.27
CA GLN A 203 13.37 7.16 -2.38
C GLN A 203 14.28 5.95 -2.26
N GLU A 204 13.71 4.74 -2.18
CA GLU A 204 14.46 3.50 -2.12
C GLU A 204 13.69 2.30 -2.72
N PRO A 205 14.32 1.13 -2.90
CA PRO A 205 13.59 -0.07 -3.26
C PRO A 205 12.46 -0.40 -2.26
N GLY A 206 11.27 -0.70 -2.79
CA GLY A 206 10.13 -1.14 -1.99
C GLY A 206 10.43 -2.42 -1.21
N PHE A 207 9.91 -2.51 0.01
CA PHE A 207 10.08 -3.70 0.86
C PHE A 207 8.81 -4.53 0.75
N VAL A 208 8.97 -5.80 0.43
CA VAL A 208 7.89 -6.80 0.36
C VAL A 208 8.18 -7.95 1.30
N LEU A 209 7.20 -8.80 1.57
CA LEU A 209 7.38 -9.98 2.39
C LEU A 209 7.75 -11.20 1.53
N GLU A 210 8.77 -11.94 1.95
CA GLU A 210 9.15 -13.24 1.41
C GLU A 210 9.23 -14.28 2.54
N VAL A 211 9.01 -15.54 2.21
CA VAL A 211 9.12 -16.70 3.11
C VAL A 211 10.24 -17.61 2.63
N VAL A 212 11.03 -18.13 3.56
CA VAL A 212 12.12 -19.08 3.31
C VAL A 212 12.06 -20.26 4.29
N ASN A 213 12.52 -21.43 3.87
CA ASN A 213 12.74 -22.55 4.76
C ASN A 213 13.91 -22.27 5.71
N ALA A 214 13.94 -22.95 6.87
CA ALA A 214 15.04 -22.81 7.84
C ALA A 214 16.43 -23.14 7.24
N ASP A 215 16.50 -23.95 6.18
CA ASP A 215 17.74 -24.29 5.47
C ASP A 215 18.13 -23.29 4.37
N GLY A 216 17.41 -22.18 4.24
CA GLY A 216 17.62 -21.15 3.22
C GLY A 216 17.03 -21.48 1.84
N THR A 217 16.34 -22.61 1.67
CA THR A 217 15.69 -22.99 0.41
C THR A 217 14.24 -22.51 0.33
N GLY A 218 13.61 -22.66 -0.84
CA GLY A 218 12.17 -22.42 -0.98
C GLY A 218 11.74 -20.95 -0.88
N LEU A 219 12.66 -20.01 -1.11
CA LEU A 219 12.40 -18.58 -1.08
C LEU A 219 11.29 -18.20 -2.06
N HIS A 220 10.24 -17.52 -1.57
CA HIS A 220 9.16 -17.01 -2.42
C HIS A 220 8.47 -15.78 -1.80
N GLN A 221 7.99 -14.90 -2.67
CA GLN A 221 7.31 -13.66 -2.31
C GLN A 221 5.85 -13.89 -1.99
N VAL A 222 5.34 -13.19 -0.97
CA VAL A 222 3.98 -13.33 -0.45
C VAL A 222 3.22 -11.99 -0.40
N SER A 223 3.91 -10.85 -0.50
CA SER A 223 3.27 -9.54 -0.66
C SER A 223 3.78 -8.78 -1.89
N PHE A 224 2.92 -7.95 -2.50
CA PHE A 224 3.18 -7.27 -3.79
C PHE A 224 2.87 -5.77 -3.75
N ASN A 225 2.90 -5.15 -2.56
CA ASN A 225 2.72 -3.71 -2.41
C ASN A 225 3.75 -2.92 -3.24
N GLN A 226 3.42 -1.68 -3.60
CA GLN A 226 4.35 -0.78 -4.33
C GLN A 226 5.16 0.14 -3.41
N SER A 227 4.93 0.06 -2.10
CA SER A 227 5.70 0.78 -1.08
C SER A 227 6.34 -0.22 -0.10
N HIS A 228 6.17 -0.08 1.22
CA HIS A 228 6.78 -0.96 2.20
C HIS A 228 5.76 -1.85 2.92
N ASP A 229 6.07 -3.14 3.02
CA ASP A 229 5.53 -4.08 3.99
C ASP A 229 6.69 -4.47 4.93
N ARG A 230 6.58 -4.13 6.22
CA ARG A 230 7.63 -4.31 7.24
C ARG A 230 7.09 -4.81 8.59
N ASP A 231 7.98 -5.27 9.46
CA ASP A 231 7.68 -5.68 10.84
C ASP A 231 6.65 -6.81 10.96
N ALA A 232 6.86 -7.89 10.19
CA ALA A 232 5.98 -9.05 10.25
C ALA A 232 6.02 -9.75 11.63
N THR A 233 4.85 -10.18 12.09
CA THR A 233 4.66 -11.05 13.26
C THR A 233 3.56 -12.08 12.98
N VAL A 234 3.48 -13.13 13.78
CA VAL A 234 2.46 -14.19 13.65
C VAL A 234 1.45 -14.10 14.79
N LEU A 235 0.18 -14.04 14.41
CA LEU A 235 -0.94 -14.10 15.35
C LEU A 235 -1.23 -15.54 15.78
N ALA A 236 -1.84 -15.72 16.95
CA ALA A 236 -2.26 -17.01 17.50
C ALA A 236 -3.17 -17.82 16.56
N ASN A 237 -3.90 -17.16 15.66
CA ASN A 237 -4.72 -17.82 14.64
C ASN A 237 -3.93 -18.34 13.44
N GLY A 238 -2.60 -18.12 13.40
CA GLY A 238 -1.68 -18.57 12.36
C GLY A 238 -1.46 -17.58 11.22
N ARG A 239 -2.20 -16.47 11.19
CA ARG A 239 -2.03 -15.43 10.18
C ARG A 239 -0.84 -14.54 10.50
N VAL A 240 -0.23 -14.00 9.45
CA VAL A 240 0.82 -12.98 9.56
C VAL A 240 0.16 -11.61 9.71
N LEU A 241 0.70 -10.75 10.58
CA LEU A 241 0.35 -9.34 10.76
C LEU A 241 1.60 -8.49 10.51
N TRP A 242 1.49 -7.37 9.82
CA TRP A 242 2.64 -6.47 9.56
C TRP A 242 2.18 -5.02 9.37
N SER A 243 3.15 -4.11 9.32
CA SER A 243 2.95 -2.69 9.02
C SER A 243 3.11 -2.45 7.51
N ARG A 244 2.05 -1.95 6.86
CA ARG A 244 2.04 -1.60 5.43
C ARG A 244 1.98 -0.10 5.27
N TRP A 245 2.92 0.45 4.52
CA TRP A 245 2.83 1.81 3.99
C TRP A 245 1.94 1.83 2.74
N ASP A 246 0.76 2.41 2.86
CA ASP A 246 -0.12 2.70 1.74
C ASP A 246 0.14 4.12 1.23
N ASN A 247 0.91 4.25 0.14
CA ASN A 247 1.21 5.53 -0.52
C ASN A 247 0.55 5.63 -1.92
N ALA A 248 -0.44 4.78 -2.17
CA ALA A 248 -1.16 4.77 -3.43
C ALA A 248 -1.99 6.06 -3.61
N LEU A 249 -1.65 6.82 -4.66
CA LEU A 249 -2.53 7.83 -5.28
C LEU A 249 -3.03 8.91 -4.29
N GLY A 250 -2.11 9.40 -3.47
CA GLY A 250 -2.36 10.47 -2.50
C GLY A 250 -2.89 9.99 -1.14
N ARG A 251 -2.78 8.70 -0.83
CA ARG A 251 -2.69 8.24 0.57
C ARG A 251 -1.25 8.34 1.05
N ASP A 252 -1.08 8.43 2.36
CA ASP A 252 0.21 8.35 3.04
C ASP A 252 -0.06 7.94 4.50
N GLY A 253 0.20 6.68 4.83
CA GLY A 253 0.04 6.16 6.19
C GLY A 253 0.45 4.69 6.30
N MET A 254 0.94 4.30 7.48
CA MET A 254 1.36 2.94 7.84
C MET A 254 0.32 2.25 8.72
N SER A 255 -0.52 1.44 8.08
CA SER A 255 -1.60 0.67 8.72
C SER A 255 -1.20 -0.79 8.93
N LEU A 256 -1.94 -1.50 9.76
CA LEU A 256 -1.70 -2.92 10.01
C LEU A 256 -2.49 -3.79 9.02
N TYR A 257 -1.83 -4.72 8.35
CA TYR A 257 -2.42 -5.67 7.39
C TYR A 257 -2.14 -7.12 7.80
N THR A 258 -2.96 -8.04 7.31
CA THR A 258 -2.83 -9.46 7.62
C THR A 258 -3.13 -10.37 6.42
N SER A 259 -2.47 -11.51 6.34
CA SER A 259 -2.69 -12.57 5.34
C SER A 259 -2.38 -13.94 5.94
N ASN A 260 -2.67 -15.00 5.19
CA ASN A 260 -2.07 -16.30 5.45
C ASN A 260 -0.56 -16.25 5.15
N PRO A 261 0.25 -17.19 5.70
CA PRO A 261 1.69 -17.25 5.44
C PRO A 261 2.07 -17.39 3.96
N ASP A 262 1.20 -17.96 3.12
CA ASP A 262 1.40 -18.12 1.67
C ASP A 262 1.04 -16.87 0.83
N GLY A 263 0.61 -15.79 1.49
CA GLY A 263 0.20 -14.53 0.87
C GLY A 263 -1.27 -14.47 0.43
N THR A 264 -2.04 -15.54 0.63
CA THR A 264 -3.48 -15.54 0.35
C THR A 264 -4.28 -14.82 1.44
N ASP A 265 -5.49 -14.40 1.10
CA ASP A 265 -6.45 -13.74 1.98
C ASP A 265 -5.91 -12.44 2.58
N LEU A 266 -5.25 -11.60 1.77
CA LEU A 266 -4.79 -10.27 2.22
C LEU A 266 -5.98 -9.40 2.68
N GLN A 267 -5.90 -8.87 3.89
CA GLN A 267 -6.91 -8.00 4.48
C GLN A 267 -6.28 -6.84 5.27
N LEU A 268 -6.98 -5.70 5.31
CA LEU A 268 -6.74 -4.67 6.32
C LEU A 268 -6.99 -5.27 7.70
N TYR A 269 -6.06 -5.13 8.64
CA TYR A 269 -6.28 -5.50 10.03
C TYR A 269 -6.80 -4.31 10.83
N TYR A 270 -6.06 -3.19 10.83
CA TYR A 270 -6.41 -1.98 11.58
C TYR A 270 -5.74 -0.72 11.02
N GLY A 271 -6.45 0.42 11.05
CA GLY A 271 -5.79 1.72 11.22
C GLY A 271 -5.90 2.72 10.08
N THR A 272 -6.45 2.35 8.92
CA THR A 272 -6.54 3.20 7.72
C THR A 272 -7.15 4.58 7.99
N ASN A 273 -8.06 4.70 8.95
CA ASN A 273 -8.70 5.96 9.36
C ASN A 273 -8.42 6.32 10.83
N SER A 274 -7.43 5.70 11.47
CA SER A 274 -7.13 5.86 12.92
C SER A 274 -5.81 6.58 13.22
N HIS A 275 -5.16 7.11 12.19
CA HIS A 275 -3.88 7.80 12.32
C HIS A 275 -3.97 9.14 13.11
N MET A 276 -5.12 9.82 13.11
CA MET A 276 -5.30 11.13 13.79
C MET A 276 -5.54 10.99 15.31
N THR A 277 -4.65 10.28 16.00
CA THR A 277 -4.81 9.91 17.42
C THR A 277 -3.59 10.22 18.28
N GLY A 278 -2.56 10.84 17.71
CA GLY A 278 -1.38 11.30 18.44
C GLY A 278 -1.65 12.49 19.36
N THR A 279 -0.60 12.91 20.07
CA THR A 279 -0.60 14.13 20.90
C THR A 279 -1.12 15.33 20.10
N ASN A 280 -2.06 16.07 20.67
CA ASN A 280 -2.73 17.22 20.01
C ASN A 280 -3.46 16.87 18.70
N ASN A 281 -3.99 15.64 18.57
CA ASN A 281 -4.62 15.13 17.35
C ASN A 281 -3.68 15.24 16.14
N THR A 282 -2.43 14.83 16.32
CA THR A 282 -1.48 14.67 15.21
C THR A 282 -1.55 13.26 14.62
N VAL A 283 -1.02 13.12 13.41
CA VAL A 283 -0.88 11.84 12.72
C VAL A 283 0.11 10.96 13.48
N VAL A 284 -0.23 9.68 13.64
CA VAL A 284 0.67 8.61 14.10
C VAL A 284 0.58 7.43 13.15
N GLU A 285 1.68 6.71 13.06
CA GLU A 285 1.89 5.48 12.33
C GLU A 285 1.99 4.30 13.30
N PHE A 286 1.56 3.12 12.85
CA PHE A 286 1.60 1.90 13.66
C PHE A 286 2.74 0.99 13.17
N VAL A 287 3.72 0.75 14.03
CA VAL A 287 4.92 -0.06 13.72
C VAL A 287 5.24 -1.08 14.83
N HIS A 288 6.08 -2.06 14.51
CA HIS A 288 6.46 -3.15 15.42
C HIS A 288 5.26 -3.85 16.13
N PRO A 289 4.23 -4.32 15.40
CA PRO A 289 3.10 -4.99 16.03
C PRO A 289 3.53 -6.34 16.65
N ARG A 290 3.02 -6.64 17.84
CA ARG A 290 3.12 -7.97 18.47
C ARG A 290 1.83 -8.32 19.20
N GLN A 291 1.41 -9.58 19.15
CA GLN A 291 0.21 -10.01 19.86
C GLN A 291 0.51 -10.30 21.34
N MET A 292 -0.36 -9.83 22.24
CA MET A 292 -0.32 -10.12 23.67
C MET A 292 -1.04 -11.44 24.00
N ASP A 293 -0.84 -11.99 25.19
CA ASP A 293 -1.51 -13.21 25.68
C ASP A 293 -3.05 -13.15 25.61
N ASP A 294 -3.63 -11.95 25.74
CA ASP A 294 -5.08 -11.74 25.66
C ASP A 294 -5.62 -11.57 24.23
N GLY A 295 -4.73 -11.64 23.22
CA GLY A 295 -5.05 -11.54 21.80
C GLY A 295 -5.06 -10.13 21.23
N ARG A 296 -4.93 -9.08 22.05
CA ARG A 296 -4.79 -7.69 21.58
C ARG A 296 -3.41 -7.44 21.00
N ILE A 297 -3.27 -6.39 20.20
CA ILE A 297 -2.01 -6.05 19.53
C ILE A 297 -1.32 -4.91 20.28
N LEU A 298 -0.10 -5.18 20.72
CA LEU A 298 0.84 -4.17 21.21
C LEU A 298 1.57 -3.58 20.01
N THR A 299 1.65 -2.26 19.89
CA THR A 299 2.36 -1.57 18.79
C THR A 299 2.91 -0.23 19.26
N ILE A 300 3.90 0.29 18.55
CA ILE A 300 4.44 1.63 18.78
C ILE A 300 3.73 2.61 17.85
N ALA A 301 3.14 3.65 18.45
CA ALA A 301 2.52 4.77 17.75
C ALA A 301 3.45 5.99 17.76
N ARG A 302 3.80 6.51 16.58
CA ARG A 302 4.72 7.64 16.42
C ARG A 302 4.57 8.35 15.07
N GLN A 303 5.14 9.54 14.93
CA GLN A 303 5.32 10.16 13.61
C GLN A 303 6.45 9.47 12.83
N TYR A 304 6.50 9.73 11.51
CA TYR A 304 7.56 9.25 10.63
C TYR A 304 8.96 9.61 11.14
N THR A 305 9.16 10.88 11.54
CA THR A 305 10.47 11.43 11.90
C THR A 305 10.46 12.15 13.25
N ASP A 306 11.65 12.57 13.70
CA ASP A 306 11.85 13.57 14.75
C ASP A 306 11.34 13.20 16.16
N VAL A 307 11.33 11.91 16.47
CA VAL A 307 10.80 11.37 17.74
C VAL A 307 11.83 10.51 18.47
N ASP A 308 13.11 10.86 18.36
CA ASP A 308 14.23 10.22 19.06
C ASP A 308 14.24 8.69 18.95
N ASP A 309 14.04 8.15 17.74
CA ASP A 309 13.92 6.71 17.45
C ASP A 309 12.78 5.97 18.20
N GLY A 310 11.79 6.66 18.76
CA GLY A 310 10.79 6.01 19.61
C GLY A 310 9.38 6.58 19.53
N GLY A 311 8.47 5.94 20.25
CA GLY A 311 7.05 6.29 20.25
C GLY A 311 6.32 5.94 21.53
N ALA A 312 4.99 6.14 21.49
CA ALA A 312 4.08 5.72 22.53
C ALA A 312 3.74 4.24 22.34
N LEU A 313 3.83 3.45 23.42
CA LEU A 313 3.38 2.07 23.40
C LEU A 313 1.86 2.03 23.58
N ILE A 314 1.14 1.46 22.62
CA ILE A 314 -0.32 1.35 22.63
C ILE A 314 -0.79 -0.10 22.44
N ILE A 315 -2.00 -0.37 22.91
CA ILE A 315 -2.70 -1.65 22.74
C ILE A 315 -3.93 -1.42 21.88
N ILE A 316 -4.12 -2.25 20.85
CA ILE A 316 -5.22 -2.20 19.89
C ILE A 316 -6.06 -3.48 19.99
N ASP A 317 -7.37 -3.35 20.23
CA ASP A 317 -8.35 -4.45 20.15
C ASP A 317 -8.78 -4.71 18.70
N GLY A 318 -7.84 -5.11 17.86
CA GLY A 318 -8.07 -5.40 16.44
C GLY A 318 -8.92 -6.66 16.19
N ALA A 319 -9.16 -7.47 17.22
CA ALA A 319 -10.07 -8.61 17.13
C ALA A 319 -11.54 -8.16 17.09
N LYS A 320 -11.86 -6.98 17.65
CA LYS A 320 -13.22 -6.42 17.69
C LYS A 320 -13.42 -5.18 16.82
N TYR A 321 -12.34 -4.54 16.37
CA TYR A 321 -12.38 -3.29 15.63
C TYR A 321 -11.43 -3.31 14.42
N VAL A 322 -11.78 -2.57 13.37
CA VAL A 322 -10.90 -2.28 12.22
C VAL A 322 -10.38 -0.84 12.25
N GLU A 323 -11.09 0.05 12.93
CA GLU A 323 -10.66 1.41 13.21
C GLU A 323 -10.94 1.74 14.67
N ASN A 324 -10.35 2.81 15.18
CA ASN A 324 -10.47 3.24 16.57
C ASN A 324 -11.94 3.36 17.03
N THR A 325 -12.86 3.69 16.11
CA THR A 325 -14.29 3.83 16.39
C THR A 325 -15.18 2.95 15.50
N GLN A 326 -14.61 2.08 14.65
CA GLN A 326 -15.39 1.18 13.78
C GLN A 326 -15.28 -0.27 14.27
N PRO A 327 -16.32 -0.83 14.91
CA PRO A 327 -16.34 -2.24 15.29
C PRO A 327 -16.52 -3.14 14.06
N LEU A 328 -16.08 -4.40 14.19
CA LEU A 328 -16.49 -5.47 13.29
C LEU A 328 -17.97 -5.80 13.50
N LEU A 329 -18.60 -6.45 12.52
CA LEU A 329 -20.01 -6.85 12.60
C LEU A 329 -20.29 -7.79 13.80
N SER A 330 -19.33 -8.65 14.15
CA SER A 330 -19.41 -9.51 15.33
C SER A 330 -19.45 -8.74 16.66
N ASN A 331 -19.03 -7.47 16.65
CA ASN A 331 -19.05 -6.54 17.77
C ASN A 331 -19.95 -5.32 17.48
N ALA A 332 -21.02 -5.51 16.70
CA ALA A 332 -21.93 -4.44 16.31
C ALA A 332 -22.46 -3.67 17.55
N GLY A 333 -22.37 -2.34 17.49
CA GLY A 333 -22.75 -1.45 18.59
C GLY A 333 -21.61 -1.00 19.51
N GLY A 334 -20.40 -1.56 19.35
CA GLY A 334 -19.20 -1.02 20.02
C GLY A 334 -18.85 0.39 19.53
N THR A 335 -18.39 1.27 20.43
CA THR A 335 -18.12 2.69 20.12
C THR A 335 -16.64 3.08 20.14
N GLY A 336 -15.74 2.17 20.54
CA GLY A 336 -14.34 2.49 20.82
C GLY A 336 -14.13 3.26 22.13
N PRO A 337 -12.90 3.75 22.39
CA PRO A 337 -11.73 3.62 21.52
C PRO A 337 -11.21 2.17 21.48
N ALA A 338 -10.80 1.71 20.30
CA ALA A 338 -10.16 0.41 20.13
C ALA A 338 -8.68 0.44 20.55
N GLN A 339 -8.08 1.63 20.57
CA GLN A 339 -6.70 1.85 21.01
C GLN A 339 -6.65 2.45 22.42
N THR A 340 -5.71 1.97 23.23
CA THR A 340 -5.44 2.48 24.58
C THR A 340 -3.95 2.56 24.82
N ALA A 341 -3.49 3.52 25.63
CA ALA A 341 -2.09 3.52 26.07
C ALA A 341 -1.77 2.21 26.79
N ALA A 342 -0.63 1.59 26.46
CA ALA A 342 -0.17 0.38 27.13
C ALA A 342 0.38 0.67 28.53
N THR A 343 0.83 1.92 28.77
CA THR A 343 1.50 2.34 30.01
C THR A 343 0.84 3.59 30.57
N SER A 344 1.07 3.90 31.86
CA SER A 344 0.63 5.16 32.46
C SER A 344 1.56 6.35 32.18
N ASN A 345 2.65 6.13 31.43
CA ASN A 345 3.61 7.17 31.13
C ASN A 345 3.03 8.15 30.11
N ASP A 346 3.20 9.45 30.36
CA ASP A 346 2.76 10.51 29.46
C ASP A 346 3.75 10.66 28.29
N VAL A 347 3.58 9.81 27.27
CA VAL A 347 4.45 9.78 26.08
C VAL A 347 3.87 10.66 24.99
N THR A 348 4.64 11.66 24.55
CA THR A 348 4.26 12.52 23.43
C THR A 348 4.65 11.87 22.10
N THR A 349 3.76 11.89 21.11
CA THR A 349 3.99 11.30 19.78
C THR A 349 4.50 12.31 18.75
N ILE A 350 4.83 13.53 19.20
CA ILE A 350 5.30 14.64 18.38
C ILE A 350 6.78 14.96 18.71
N PRO A 351 7.48 15.71 17.85
CA PRO A 351 8.86 16.10 18.10
C PRO A 351 9.07 16.92 19.37
N GLY A 352 10.23 16.70 20.01
CA GLY A 352 10.63 17.36 21.24
C GLY A 352 10.46 16.51 22.50
N PRO A 353 10.58 17.14 23.69
CA PRO A 353 10.57 16.43 24.97
C PRO A 353 9.27 15.65 25.22
N SER A 354 9.42 14.41 25.71
CA SER A 354 8.32 13.53 26.10
C SER A 354 8.46 13.19 27.58
N GLN A 355 7.66 13.76 28.48
CA GLN A 355 7.87 13.64 29.93
C GLN A 355 7.91 12.17 30.41
N GLY A 356 7.07 11.30 29.84
CA GLY A 356 7.03 9.86 30.11
C GLY A 356 8.14 9.04 29.44
N GLY A 357 9.09 9.70 28.76
CA GLY A 357 10.11 9.03 27.94
C GLY A 357 9.56 8.55 26.61
N ARG A 358 10.27 7.64 25.94
CA ARG A 358 9.85 7.01 24.68
C ARG A 358 10.22 5.53 24.67
N TYR A 359 9.48 4.74 23.89
CA TYR A 359 9.71 3.31 23.69
C TYR A 359 10.23 3.06 22.27
N ASN A 360 11.32 2.29 22.14
CA ASN A 360 11.89 1.91 20.84
C ASN A 360 11.46 0.49 20.42
N SER A 361 11.38 -0.43 21.39
CA SER A 361 10.96 -1.82 21.19
C SER A 361 10.20 -2.35 22.41
N ALA A 362 9.30 -3.30 22.18
CA ALA A 362 8.52 -3.94 23.22
C ALA A 362 8.23 -5.42 22.85
N TYR A 363 8.40 -6.31 23.82
CA TYR A 363 8.20 -7.74 23.69
C TYR A 363 7.29 -8.25 24.82
N PRO A 364 6.02 -8.59 24.54
CA PRO A 364 5.11 -9.11 25.56
C PRO A 364 5.57 -10.50 26.03
N LEU A 365 5.44 -10.76 27.33
CA LEU A 365 5.70 -12.09 27.89
C LEU A 365 4.45 -12.96 27.77
N HIS A 366 4.68 -14.25 27.57
CA HIS A 366 3.64 -15.26 27.38
C HIS A 366 3.56 -16.24 28.59
N ASP A 367 3.64 -15.68 29.80
CA ASP A 367 3.55 -16.39 31.08
C ASP A 367 2.24 -16.13 31.84
N GLY A 368 1.28 -15.43 31.22
CA GLY A 368 0.02 -15.04 31.84
C GLY A 368 0.11 -13.83 32.78
N THR A 369 1.28 -13.19 32.94
CA THR A 369 1.42 -11.99 33.78
C THR A 369 1.14 -10.70 33.02
N ASN A 370 1.05 -10.75 31.67
CA ASN A 370 0.98 -9.58 30.78
C ASN A 370 2.15 -8.59 30.95
N ARG A 371 3.28 -9.05 31.51
CA ARG A 371 4.48 -8.22 31.63
C ARG A 371 5.06 -7.98 30.23
N ILE A 372 5.77 -6.88 30.07
CA ILE A 372 6.34 -6.47 28.78
C ILE A 372 7.81 -6.12 28.99
N LEU A 373 8.70 -6.80 28.29
CA LEU A 373 10.10 -6.39 28.21
C LEU A 373 10.17 -5.23 27.22
N VAL A 374 10.74 -4.09 27.63
CA VAL A 374 10.76 -2.89 26.80
C VAL A 374 12.17 -2.31 26.70
N SER A 375 12.46 -1.75 25.54
CA SER A 375 13.50 -0.74 25.39
C SER A 375 12.87 0.65 25.61
N TRP A 376 13.30 1.34 26.68
CA TRP A 376 12.74 2.64 27.07
C TRP A 376 13.84 3.62 27.45
N THR A 377 13.67 4.88 27.04
CA THR A 377 14.52 6.00 27.43
C THR A 377 13.76 6.95 28.34
N GLN A 378 14.38 7.35 29.45
CA GLN A 378 13.86 8.43 30.28
C GLN A 378 13.99 9.77 29.53
N CYS A 379 13.08 10.71 29.82
CA CYS A 379 13.17 12.07 29.32
C CYS A 379 14.31 12.86 29.97
N ARG A 380 15.19 13.41 29.14
CA ARG A 380 16.38 14.17 29.56
C ARG A 380 16.55 15.40 28.68
N LEU A 381 16.97 16.51 29.27
CA LEU A 381 17.20 17.78 28.61
C LEU A 381 18.65 18.23 28.78
N LEU A 382 19.11 19.11 27.90
CA LEU A 382 20.37 19.82 28.02
C LEU A 382 20.14 21.19 28.66
N ASP A 383 20.79 21.43 29.79
CA ASP A 383 20.88 22.76 30.40
C ASP A 383 22.00 23.56 29.72
N SER A 384 21.62 24.37 28.74
CA SER A 384 22.52 25.23 27.97
C SER A 384 23.07 26.42 28.77
N THR A 385 22.67 26.60 30.03
CA THR A 385 23.27 27.63 30.91
C THR A 385 24.61 27.19 31.48
N GLN A 386 24.97 25.92 31.33
CA GLN A 386 26.25 25.34 31.76
C GLN A 386 27.17 25.07 30.55
N THR A 387 28.48 25.11 30.75
CA THR A 387 29.49 24.83 29.72
C THR A 387 30.48 23.76 30.21
N PRO A 388 30.46 22.53 29.66
CA PRO A 388 29.52 22.04 28.63
C PRO A 388 28.08 21.91 29.18
N PRO A 389 27.05 21.85 28.31
CA PRO A 389 25.66 21.68 28.73
C PRO A 389 25.49 20.47 29.65
N ALA A 390 24.80 20.65 30.77
CA ALA A 390 24.56 19.57 31.73
C ALA A 390 23.28 18.80 31.37
N ILE A 391 23.29 17.48 31.55
CA ILE A 391 22.08 16.67 31.37
C ILE A 391 21.22 16.79 32.63
N VAL A 392 19.97 17.21 32.47
CA VAL A 392 18.98 17.38 33.54
C VAL A 392 17.71 16.59 33.24
N PRO A 393 16.98 16.10 34.26
CA PRO A 393 15.73 15.38 34.04
C PRO A 393 14.64 16.31 33.50
N CYS A 394 13.71 15.78 32.71
CA CYS A 394 12.47 16.48 32.37
C CYS A 394 11.55 16.54 33.59
N ASN A 395 11.39 17.71 34.16
CA ASN A 395 10.39 18.01 35.18
C ASN A 395 9.67 19.30 34.80
N SER A 396 8.62 19.67 35.53
CA SER A 396 7.84 20.86 35.24
C SER A 396 8.69 22.14 35.17
N THR A 397 9.79 22.24 35.90
CA THR A 397 10.66 23.42 35.87
C THR A 397 11.49 23.45 34.59
N THR A 398 12.12 22.34 34.23
CA THR A 398 13.02 22.25 33.07
C THR A 398 12.25 22.28 31.74
N LEU A 399 11.05 21.71 31.69
CA LEU A 399 10.17 21.76 30.51
C LEU A 399 9.61 23.16 30.23
N ASN A 400 9.49 24.01 31.26
CA ASN A 400 9.00 25.39 31.11
C ASN A 400 10.10 26.40 30.74
N THR A 401 11.33 25.95 30.52
CA THR A 401 12.41 26.81 30.02
C THR A 401 12.13 27.23 28.56
N ALA A 402 12.69 28.35 28.13
CA ALA A 402 12.54 28.79 26.74
C ALA A 402 13.31 27.84 25.81
N ASN A 403 12.60 27.14 24.92
CA ASN A 403 13.14 26.17 23.96
C ASN A 403 13.94 25.02 24.61
N PRO A 404 13.28 24.11 25.36
CA PRO A 404 13.96 22.96 25.96
C PRO A 404 14.55 22.06 24.86
N VAL A 405 15.84 21.76 24.96
CA VAL A 405 16.57 20.89 24.03
C VAL A 405 16.71 19.51 24.65
N THR A 406 16.33 18.45 23.94
CA THR A 406 16.50 17.07 24.38
C THR A 406 17.97 16.68 24.40
N ALA A 407 18.38 15.93 25.43
CA ALA A 407 19.66 15.23 25.40
C ALA A 407 19.54 13.99 24.49
N PRO A 408 20.63 13.47 23.93
CA PRO A 408 20.60 12.21 23.17
C PRO A 408 19.85 11.10 23.94
N PRO A 409 19.10 10.22 23.25
CA PRO A 409 18.34 9.17 23.89
C PRO A 409 19.26 8.18 24.62
N LEU A 410 18.73 7.56 25.67
CA LEU A 410 19.45 6.60 26.51
C LEU A 410 18.54 5.39 26.78
N TYR A 411 18.25 4.67 25.71
CA TYR A 411 17.45 3.47 25.76
C TYR A 411 18.19 2.35 26.50
N SER A 412 17.54 1.77 27.51
CA SER A 412 17.99 0.54 28.17
C SER A 412 16.83 -0.44 28.34
N VAL A 413 17.10 -1.63 28.86
CA VAL A 413 16.07 -2.67 29.06
C VAL A 413 15.38 -2.51 30.41
N TRP A 414 14.05 -2.53 30.35
CA TRP A 414 13.16 -2.47 31.51
C TRP A 414 12.10 -3.55 31.43
N MET A 415 11.59 -3.95 32.58
CA MET A 415 10.38 -4.77 32.70
C MET A 415 9.22 -3.87 33.08
N TYR A 416 8.20 -3.80 32.24
CA TYR A 416 6.94 -3.15 32.56
C TYR A 416 5.92 -4.18 33.07
N ASP A 417 5.38 -3.95 34.26
CA ASP A 417 4.28 -4.71 34.82
C ASP A 417 3.01 -3.82 34.81
N PRO A 418 2.03 -4.10 33.92
CA PRO A 418 0.79 -3.32 33.86
C PRO A 418 -0.13 -3.54 35.06
N ALA A 419 -0.05 -4.68 35.76
CA ALA A 419 -0.88 -4.96 36.92
C ALA A 419 -0.44 -4.14 38.15
N GLN A 420 0.87 -3.95 38.31
CA GLN A 420 1.45 -3.12 39.36
C GLN A 420 1.70 -1.67 38.92
N ASN A 421 1.63 -1.42 37.62
CA ASN A 421 2.03 -0.17 36.99
C ASN A 421 3.45 0.26 37.37
N THR A 422 4.39 -0.69 37.30
CA THR A 422 5.79 -0.49 37.65
C THR A 422 6.69 -0.72 36.44
N LEU A 423 7.70 0.13 36.29
CA LEU A 423 8.76 -0.03 35.30
C LEU A 423 10.08 -0.28 36.05
N LEU A 424 10.58 -1.52 35.99
CA LEU A 424 11.76 -1.95 36.76
C LEU A 424 12.98 -2.09 35.84
N PRO A 425 14.14 -1.51 36.20
CA PRO A 425 15.32 -1.57 35.34
C PRO A 425 15.93 -2.98 35.36
N ILE A 426 16.14 -3.55 34.18
CA ILE A 426 16.91 -4.79 34.01
C ILE A 426 18.38 -4.46 33.74
N MET A 427 18.64 -3.33 33.09
CA MET A 427 19.99 -2.88 32.76
C MET A 427 20.20 -1.43 33.16
N THR A 428 21.37 -1.16 33.74
CA THR A 428 21.84 0.21 33.92
C THR A 428 22.12 0.83 32.56
N PRO A 429 21.51 1.98 32.23
CA PRO A 429 21.79 2.66 30.98
C PRO A 429 23.24 3.17 30.92
N VAL A 430 23.81 3.25 29.71
CA VAL A 430 25.21 3.66 29.46
C VAL A 430 25.25 4.78 28.41
N GLU A 431 25.81 5.94 28.76
CA GLU A 431 25.89 7.09 27.84
C GLU A 431 26.59 6.73 26.52
N GLY A 432 26.06 7.27 25.42
CA GLY A 432 26.54 6.99 24.06
C GLY A 432 26.17 5.60 23.52
N THR A 433 25.49 4.76 24.31
CA THR A 433 24.95 3.47 23.88
C THR A 433 23.43 3.47 24.05
N MET A 434 22.72 2.87 23.10
CA MET A 434 21.29 2.62 23.16
C MET A 434 20.98 1.16 22.87
N ILE A 435 19.91 0.66 23.48
CA ILE A 435 19.35 -0.65 23.16
C ILE A 435 18.16 -0.42 22.24
N THR A 436 18.19 -0.95 21.02
CA THR A 436 17.08 -0.75 20.06
C THR A 436 16.09 -1.89 20.16
N ASP A 437 16.57 -3.12 20.04
CA ASP A 437 15.72 -4.31 20.00
C ASP A 437 15.79 -5.10 21.30
N VAL A 438 14.66 -5.69 21.70
CA VAL A 438 14.58 -6.63 22.83
C VAL A 438 13.74 -7.84 22.45
N ALA A 439 14.19 -9.04 22.83
CA ALA A 439 13.46 -10.28 22.66
C ALA A 439 13.68 -11.24 23.84
N VAL A 440 12.69 -12.10 24.09
CA VAL A 440 12.75 -13.11 25.15
C VAL A 440 12.67 -14.49 24.52
N ALA A 441 13.64 -15.37 24.79
CA ALA A 441 13.60 -16.76 24.35
C ALA A 441 12.76 -17.62 25.31
N GLN A 442 11.53 -17.18 25.55
CA GLN A 442 10.53 -17.88 26.34
C GLN A 442 9.77 -18.84 25.43
N PRO A 443 9.69 -20.14 25.75
CA PRO A 443 8.78 -21.04 25.06
C PRO A 443 7.34 -20.59 25.31
N TYR A 444 6.56 -20.41 24.24
CA TYR A 444 5.15 -20.04 24.33
C TYR A 444 4.28 -20.99 23.51
N LYS A 445 2.96 -20.82 23.62
CA LYS A 445 2.01 -21.66 22.90
C LYS A 445 2.20 -21.44 21.40
N LEU A 446 2.58 -22.51 20.69
CA LEU A 446 2.69 -22.49 19.24
C LEU A 446 1.39 -21.94 18.61
N PRO A 447 1.46 -20.88 17.77
CA PRO A 447 0.31 -20.41 17.02
C PRO A 447 -0.24 -21.50 16.10
N ASN A 448 -1.48 -21.34 15.63
CA ASN A 448 -2.02 -22.28 14.66
C ASN A 448 -1.15 -22.32 13.40
N ILE A 449 -0.90 -23.52 12.86
CA ILE A 449 -0.18 -23.68 11.61
C ILE A 449 -1.19 -23.54 10.46
N ILE A 450 -0.96 -22.56 9.58
CA ILE A 450 -1.63 -22.46 8.28
C ILE A 450 -0.59 -22.88 7.24
N LEU A 451 -0.82 -24.04 6.63
CA LEU A 451 0.04 -24.55 5.56
C LEU A 451 -0.26 -23.81 4.25
N ASP A 452 0.75 -23.72 3.40
CA ASP A 452 0.59 -23.20 2.04
C ASP A 452 -0.41 -24.06 1.27
N LYS A 453 -1.29 -23.40 0.52
CA LYS A 453 -2.28 -24.09 -0.29
C LYS A 453 -1.60 -24.87 -1.43
N VAL A 454 -2.08 -26.09 -1.68
CA VAL A 454 -1.53 -26.98 -2.69
C VAL A 454 -2.34 -26.91 -4.00
N PRO A 455 -1.70 -26.58 -5.14
CA PRO A 455 -2.35 -26.63 -6.45
C PRO A 455 -2.96 -28.00 -6.77
N GLY A 456 -4.20 -28.01 -7.30
CA GLY A 456 -4.96 -29.22 -7.60
C GLY A 456 -5.63 -29.88 -6.39
N VAL A 457 -5.36 -29.40 -5.17
CA VAL A 457 -6.01 -29.87 -3.92
C VAL A 457 -6.82 -28.73 -3.30
N ASP A 458 -6.16 -27.63 -2.95
CA ASP A 458 -6.76 -26.46 -2.32
C ASP A 458 -7.05 -25.33 -3.32
N LEU A 459 -6.31 -25.30 -4.42
CA LEU A 459 -6.40 -24.30 -5.49
C LEU A 459 -6.71 -24.96 -6.83
N ASP A 460 -7.44 -24.27 -7.70
CA ASP A 460 -7.66 -24.75 -9.07
C ASP A 460 -6.34 -24.74 -9.85
N GLN A 461 -5.89 -25.92 -10.29
CA GLN A 461 -4.64 -26.07 -11.02
C GLN A 461 -4.61 -25.25 -12.31
N ASN A 462 -5.74 -25.11 -13.02
CA ASN A 462 -5.76 -24.37 -14.28
C ASN A 462 -5.54 -22.87 -14.06
N LEU A 463 -6.07 -22.33 -12.96
CA LEU A 463 -5.84 -20.93 -12.59
C LEU A 463 -4.38 -20.70 -12.17
N VAL A 464 -3.80 -21.66 -11.44
CA VAL A 464 -2.38 -21.63 -11.07
C VAL A 464 -1.49 -21.65 -12.31
N ASP A 465 -1.75 -22.59 -13.24
CA ASP A 465 -0.99 -22.72 -14.50
C ASP A 465 -1.13 -21.49 -15.41
N ALA A 466 -2.29 -20.82 -15.37
CA ALA A 466 -2.53 -19.59 -16.11
C ALA A 466 -1.99 -18.32 -15.43
N GLY A 467 -1.45 -18.43 -14.20
CA GLY A 467 -0.90 -17.28 -13.46
C GLY A 467 -1.97 -16.27 -13.03
N VAL A 468 -3.20 -16.73 -12.77
CA VAL A 468 -4.34 -15.87 -12.41
C VAL A 468 -4.95 -16.28 -11.07
N GLY A 469 -5.53 -15.31 -10.37
CA GLY A 469 -6.54 -15.55 -9.33
C GLY A 469 -7.91 -15.10 -9.83
N VAL A 470 -8.90 -15.04 -8.94
CA VAL A 470 -10.27 -14.65 -9.24
C VAL A 470 -10.73 -13.59 -8.25
N ILE A 471 -11.36 -12.53 -8.76
CA ILE A 471 -12.16 -11.61 -7.94
C ILE A 471 -13.62 -12.03 -8.00
N ASP A 472 -14.31 -12.05 -6.86
CA ASP A 472 -15.73 -12.36 -6.74
C ASP A 472 -16.45 -11.27 -5.93
N ILE A 473 -17.12 -10.36 -6.63
CA ILE A 473 -17.81 -9.21 -6.05
C ILE A 473 -19.32 -9.47 -6.07
N ARG A 474 -19.96 -9.44 -4.90
CA ARG A 474 -21.40 -9.73 -4.83
C ARG A 474 -22.25 -8.66 -5.51
N SER A 475 -21.94 -7.38 -5.34
CA SER A 475 -22.51 -6.32 -6.17
C SER A 475 -21.67 -5.05 -6.12
N VAL A 476 -21.39 -4.43 -7.28
CA VAL A 476 -20.77 -3.09 -7.34
C VAL A 476 -21.70 -1.97 -6.85
N TYR A 477 -22.98 -2.27 -6.62
CA TYR A 477 -23.96 -1.34 -6.03
C TYR A 477 -24.01 -1.43 -4.51
N ASP A 478 -23.38 -2.45 -3.92
CA ASP A 478 -23.15 -2.51 -2.48
C ASP A 478 -21.98 -1.58 -2.14
N ILE A 479 -22.28 -0.49 -1.45
CA ILE A 479 -21.27 0.44 -0.94
C ILE A 479 -21.31 0.38 0.59
N ASP A 480 -20.26 -0.17 1.19
CA ASP A 480 -20.12 -0.28 2.65
C ASP A 480 -21.31 -0.99 3.32
N GLY A 481 -21.84 -2.04 2.67
CA GLY A 481 -23.00 -2.81 3.13
C GLY A 481 -24.36 -2.20 2.79
N VAL A 482 -24.39 -1.13 1.98
CA VAL A 482 -25.61 -0.39 1.64
C VAL A 482 -25.93 -0.54 0.16
N ASP A 483 -27.17 -0.91 -0.17
CA ASP A 483 -27.68 -0.88 -1.53
C ASP A 483 -27.78 0.58 -2.03
N THR A 484 -26.95 0.93 -3.01
CA THR A 484 -26.93 2.25 -3.65
C THR A 484 -27.53 2.25 -5.05
N ALA A 485 -28.04 1.11 -5.53
CA ALA A 485 -28.75 1.07 -6.80
C ALA A 485 -30.07 1.83 -6.71
N SER A 486 -30.51 2.41 -7.83
CA SER A 486 -31.77 3.16 -7.91
C SER A 486 -32.82 2.36 -8.69
N PRO A 487 -33.96 1.99 -8.09
CA PRO A 487 -34.33 2.18 -6.68
C PRO A 487 -33.75 1.12 -5.71
N ASN A 488 -33.23 0.00 -6.20
CA ASN A 488 -32.53 -1.06 -5.46
C ASN A 488 -31.96 -2.12 -6.43
N ILE A 489 -31.04 -2.96 -5.97
CA ILE A 489 -30.37 -3.99 -6.77
C ILE A 489 -31.37 -4.96 -7.41
N ALA A 490 -32.37 -5.42 -6.65
CA ALA A 490 -33.40 -6.34 -7.15
C ALA A 490 -34.20 -5.77 -8.34
N THR A 491 -34.40 -4.45 -8.38
CA THR A 491 -35.11 -3.77 -9.47
C THR A 491 -34.20 -3.52 -10.66
N VAL A 492 -32.91 -3.23 -10.45
CA VAL A 492 -31.93 -3.07 -11.52
C VAL A 492 -31.60 -4.40 -12.21
N ALA A 493 -31.60 -5.50 -11.45
CA ALA A 493 -31.37 -6.85 -11.95
C ALA A 493 -32.51 -7.41 -12.82
N ASP A 494 -33.74 -6.91 -12.63
CA ASP A 494 -34.94 -7.37 -13.32
C ASP A 494 -35.18 -6.57 -14.60
N SER A 495 -34.92 -7.18 -15.75
CA SER A 495 -35.02 -6.55 -17.07
C SER A 495 -36.43 -6.09 -17.45
N SER A 496 -37.47 -6.64 -16.80
CA SER A 496 -38.86 -6.19 -16.98
C SER A 496 -39.16 -4.89 -16.25
N LYS A 497 -38.35 -4.53 -15.25
CA LYS A 497 -38.47 -3.28 -14.46
C LYS A 497 -37.45 -2.23 -14.88
N THR A 498 -36.22 -2.65 -15.15
CA THR A 498 -35.13 -1.79 -15.58
C THR A 498 -34.65 -2.28 -16.94
N ALA A 499 -34.87 -1.49 -18.00
CA ALA A 499 -34.38 -1.86 -19.32
C ALA A 499 -32.86 -2.13 -19.27
N PRO A 500 -32.34 -3.20 -19.90
CA PRO A 500 -30.91 -3.54 -19.82
C PRO A 500 -29.96 -2.40 -20.19
N GLY A 501 -30.40 -1.52 -21.11
CA GLY A 501 -29.68 -0.31 -21.52
C GLY A 501 -29.59 0.79 -20.46
N ALA A 502 -30.50 0.81 -19.49
CA ALA A 502 -30.57 1.82 -18.43
C ALA A 502 -29.72 1.48 -17.18
N ARG A 503 -29.11 0.29 -17.14
CA ARG A 503 -28.20 -0.09 -16.04
C ARG A 503 -26.96 0.83 -16.02
N PRO A 504 -26.62 1.44 -14.87
CA PRO A 504 -25.51 2.39 -14.81
C PRO A 504 -24.13 1.73 -14.87
N ALA A 505 -23.90 0.64 -14.13
CA ALA A 505 -22.64 -0.10 -14.16
C ALA A 505 -22.70 -1.17 -15.24
N ARG A 506 -21.67 -1.22 -16.09
CA ARG A 506 -21.63 -2.11 -17.27
C ARG A 506 -20.37 -2.93 -17.37
N PHE A 507 -19.24 -2.38 -16.93
CA PHE A 507 -17.96 -3.08 -16.95
C PHE A 507 -17.17 -2.81 -15.68
N LEU A 508 -16.30 -3.74 -15.35
CA LEU A 508 -15.22 -3.55 -14.39
C LEU A 508 -13.92 -3.50 -15.17
N ARG A 509 -13.10 -2.49 -14.92
CA ARG A 509 -11.75 -2.34 -15.45
C ARG A 509 -10.73 -2.68 -14.37
N LEU A 510 -9.73 -3.46 -14.77
CA LEU A 510 -8.61 -3.88 -13.95
C LEU A 510 -7.40 -2.99 -14.30
N GLU A 511 -6.83 -2.32 -13.30
CA GLU A 511 -5.73 -1.36 -13.51
C GLU A 511 -4.53 -1.76 -12.65
N LYS A 512 -3.34 -1.87 -13.26
CA LYS A 512 -2.10 -2.31 -12.61
C LYS A 512 -1.20 -1.11 -12.33
N ALA A 513 -0.53 -1.11 -11.18
CA ALA A 513 0.60 -0.24 -10.94
C ALA A 513 1.74 -0.54 -11.94
N VAL A 514 2.37 0.50 -12.46
CA VAL A 514 3.63 0.37 -13.19
C VAL A 514 4.77 0.67 -12.24
N SER A 515 5.49 -0.37 -11.85
CA SER A 515 6.66 -0.27 -11.00
C SER A 515 7.74 0.58 -11.66
N ILE A 516 8.30 1.52 -10.91
CA ILE A 516 9.34 2.45 -11.38
C ILE A 516 10.69 1.97 -10.87
N PRO A 517 11.70 1.79 -11.74
CA PRO A 517 13.03 1.35 -11.33
C PRO A 517 13.83 2.50 -10.69
N ASP A 518 15.00 2.16 -10.15
CA ASP A 518 15.99 3.16 -9.76
C ASP A 518 16.48 4.00 -10.97
N LYS A 519 16.91 5.22 -10.70
CA LYS A 519 17.41 6.17 -11.73
C LYS A 519 18.66 5.67 -12.45
N THR A 520 19.41 4.74 -11.87
CA THR A 520 20.55 4.08 -12.52
C THR A 520 20.13 3.13 -13.64
N VAL A 521 18.88 2.62 -13.61
CA VAL A 521 18.30 1.79 -14.66
C VAL A 521 17.66 2.66 -15.75
N VAL A 522 16.78 3.59 -15.35
CA VAL A 522 16.25 4.63 -16.25
C VAL A 522 15.94 5.91 -15.48
N ASN A 523 16.58 7.00 -15.88
CA ASN A 523 16.42 8.32 -15.27
C ASN A 523 15.29 9.10 -15.95
N LEU A 524 14.04 8.80 -15.60
CA LEU A 524 12.86 9.45 -16.19
C LEU A 524 12.82 10.96 -15.90
N SER A 525 12.52 11.76 -16.92
CA SER A 525 12.15 13.17 -16.74
C SER A 525 10.77 13.25 -16.08
N GLY A 526 10.53 14.31 -15.31
CA GLY A 526 9.18 14.60 -14.77
C GLY A 526 8.13 14.70 -15.87
N SER A 527 8.52 15.14 -17.07
CA SER A 527 7.67 15.24 -18.25
C SER A 527 7.14 13.89 -18.75
N ALA A 528 7.79 12.77 -18.42
CA ALA A 528 7.34 11.43 -18.80
C ALA A 528 6.01 11.03 -18.14
N PHE A 529 5.77 11.51 -16.91
CA PHE A 529 4.55 11.18 -16.17
C PHE A 529 3.36 12.03 -16.60
N GLY A 530 3.58 13.31 -16.88
CA GLY A 530 2.53 14.22 -17.31
C GLY A 530 1.77 14.86 -16.15
N THR A 531 0.45 14.64 -16.06
CA THR A 531 -0.43 15.21 -15.02
C THR A 531 -0.37 14.47 -13.69
N THR A 532 0.38 13.38 -13.62
CA THR A 532 0.53 12.55 -12.43
C THR A 532 2.01 12.44 -12.05
N ASN A 533 2.29 11.75 -10.96
CA ASN A 533 3.62 11.32 -10.56
C ASN A 533 3.77 9.80 -10.57
N TYR A 534 2.87 9.06 -11.22
CA TYR A 534 2.84 7.60 -11.25
C TYR A 534 2.53 7.11 -12.67
N MET A 535 2.71 5.81 -12.91
CA MET A 535 2.29 5.18 -14.17
C MET A 535 1.31 4.04 -13.92
N LEU A 536 0.32 3.86 -14.79
CA LEU A 536 -0.67 2.78 -14.72
C LEU A 536 -0.88 2.11 -16.07
N GLU A 537 -1.10 0.81 -16.04
CA GLU A 537 -1.52 0.02 -17.20
C GLU A 537 -2.90 -0.57 -16.96
N ILE A 538 -3.64 -0.85 -18.03
CA ILE A 538 -4.94 -1.53 -17.93
C ILE A 538 -4.74 -3.01 -18.26
N LEU A 539 -5.17 -3.89 -17.35
CA LEU A 539 -5.05 -5.34 -17.50
C LEU A 539 -6.17 -5.92 -18.37
N GLY A 540 -7.36 -5.31 -18.33
CA GLY A 540 -8.50 -5.75 -19.11
C GLY A 540 -9.84 -5.32 -18.52
N TYR A 541 -10.89 -5.85 -19.14
CA TYR A 541 -12.29 -5.54 -18.87
C TYR A 541 -13.11 -6.80 -18.70
N VAL A 542 -14.08 -6.73 -17.80
CA VAL A 542 -15.12 -7.75 -17.65
C VAL A 542 -16.51 -7.11 -17.55
N PRO A 543 -17.56 -7.74 -18.08
CA PRO A 543 -18.91 -7.23 -17.93
C PRO A 543 -19.39 -7.30 -16.47
N VAL A 544 -20.21 -6.34 -16.08
CA VAL A 544 -20.95 -6.32 -14.81
C VAL A 544 -22.34 -6.90 -15.06
N GLU A 545 -22.72 -7.91 -14.28
CA GLU A 545 -24.01 -8.58 -14.43
C GLU A 545 -25.18 -7.68 -13.96
N PRO A 546 -26.45 -8.00 -14.31
CA PRO A 546 -27.59 -7.12 -14.01
C PRO A 546 -27.76 -6.77 -12.53
N ASP A 547 -27.45 -7.69 -11.61
CA ASP A 547 -27.45 -7.45 -10.17
C ASP A 547 -26.21 -6.71 -9.64
N GLY A 548 -25.32 -6.27 -10.54
CA GLY A 548 -24.07 -5.61 -10.22
C GLY A 548 -22.94 -6.58 -9.86
N SER A 549 -23.15 -7.90 -9.87
CA SER A 549 -22.12 -8.86 -9.51
C SER A 549 -21.05 -9.01 -10.59
N VAL A 550 -19.84 -9.35 -10.16
CA VAL A 550 -18.69 -9.63 -11.04
C VAL A 550 -17.94 -10.85 -10.51
N ARG A 551 -17.60 -11.77 -11.40
CA ARG A 551 -16.69 -12.87 -11.09
C ARG A 551 -15.75 -13.08 -12.27
N ALA A 552 -14.47 -12.81 -12.07
CA ALA A 552 -13.52 -12.66 -13.17
C ALA A 552 -12.11 -13.09 -12.77
N GLU A 553 -11.36 -13.61 -13.73
CA GLU A 553 -9.93 -13.84 -13.57
C GLU A 553 -9.17 -12.50 -13.50
N VAL A 554 -8.11 -12.46 -12.70
CA VAL A 554 -7.18 -11.34 -12.61
C VAL A 554 -5.75 -11.87 -12.55
N PRO A 555 -4.76 -11.19 -13.15
CA PRO A 555 -3.36 -11.59 -13.01
C PRO A 555 -2.97 -11.71 -11.52
N ALA A 556 -2.33 -12.83 -11.17
CA ALA A 556 -1.82 -13.04 -9.82
C ALA A 556 -0.50 -12.31 -9.60
N ASN A 557 -0.10 -12.15 -8.34
CA ASN A 557 1.22 -11.65 -7.94
C ASN A 557 1.55 -10.24 -8.47
N VAL A 558 0.53 -9.40 -8.68
CA VAL A 558 0.68 -8.01 -9.08
C VAL A 558 -0.18 -7.11 -8.21
N ALA A 559 0.26 -5.86 -8.00
CA ALA A 559 -0.55 -4.81 -7.42
C ALA A 559 -1.57 -4.28 -8.45
N PHE A 560 -2.86 -4.41 -8.15
CA PHE A 560 -3.92 -3.90 -9.01
C PHE A 560 -5.04 -3.20 -8.23
N ARG A 561 -5.84 -2.42 -8.96
CA ARG A 561 -7.04 -1.73 -8.47
C ARG A 561 -8.19 -1.91 -9.46
N LEU A 562 -9.40 -1.58 -9.01
CA LEU A 562 -10.63 -1.77 -9.76
C LEU A 562 -11.33 -0.44 -10.08
N ALA A 563 -11.97 -0.37 -11.25
CA ALA A 563 -12.81 0.76 -11.65
C ALA A 563 -14.13 0.28 -12.24
N VAL A 564 -15.26 0.77 -11.72
CA VAL A 564 -16.59 0.46 -12.25
C VAL A 564 -16.92 1.46 -13.35
N LEU A 565 -17.36 0.96 -14.51
CA LEU A 565 -17.53 1.75 -15.73
C LEU A 565 -18.98 1.77 -16.23
N ASP A 566 -19.33 2.83 -16.94
CA ASP A 566 -20.58 2.96 -17.71
C ASP A 566 -20.52 2.24 -19.07
N ALA A 567 -21.59 2.39 -19.87
CA ALA A 567 -21.70 1.81 -21.21
C ALA A 567 -20.69 2.36 -22.24
N ASN A 568 -20.07 3.51 -21.96
CA ASN A 568 -19.07 4.15 -22.81
C ASN A 568 -17.63 3.83 -22.37
N GLY A 569 -17.45 2.98 -21.36
CA GLY A 569 -16.15 2.66 -20.79
C GLY A 569 -15.58 3.75 -19.87
N ARG A 570 -16.40 4.64 -19.34
CA ARG A 570 -15.98 5.74 -18.44
C ARG A 570 -16.17 5.36 -17.00
N ARG A 571 -15.21 5.65 -16.13
CA ARG A 571 -15.32 5.38 -14.70
C ARG A 571 -16.46 6.16 -14.06
N ILE A 572 -17.31 5.45 -13.32
CA ILE A 572 -18.40 6.02 -12.51
C ILE A 572 -18.15 5.84 -11.00
N SER A 573 -17.20 5.00 -10.63
CA SER A 573 -16.77 4.85 -9.23
C SER A 573 -15.75 5.92 -8.83
N ASN A 574 -15.58 6.07 -7.52
CA ASN A 574 -14.39 6.74 -6.98
C ASN A 574 -13.13 5.95 -7.36
N GLU A 575 -12.00 6.65 -7.34
CA GLU A 575 -10.69 6.03 -7.49
C GLU A 575 -10.36 5.20 -6.25
N GLN A 576 -10.02 3.92 -6.47
CA GLN A 576 -9.51 3.06 -5.41
C GLN A 576 -8.05 3.41 -5.11
N ARG A 577 -7.75 3.70 -3.84
CA ARG A 577 -6.43 4.15 -3.37
C ARG A 577 -5.73 3.10 -2.48
N ALA A 578 -5.85 1.84 -2.86
CA ALA A 578 -5.20 0.73 -2.18
C ALA A 578 -4.91 -0.38 -3.20
N TRP A 579 -3.75 -1.02 -3.05
CA TRP A 579 -3.32 -2.11 -3.92
C TRP A 579 -3.89 -3.44 -3.44
N LEU A 580 -4.71 -4.07 -4.30
CA LEU A 580 -5.10 -5.46 -4.13
C LEU A 580 -4.00 -6.36 -4.71
N GLN A 581 -3.94 -7.57 -4.20
CA GLN A 581 -3.18 -8.67 -4.77
C GLN A 581 -4.02 -9.94 -4.68
N VAL A 582 -3.70 -10.92 -5.52
CA VAL A 582 -4.15 -12.31 -5.35
C VAL A 582 -2.98 -13.24 -5.66
N ARG A 583 -2.95 -14.41 -5.04
CA ARG A 583 -2.04 -15.50 -5.40
C ARG A 583 -2.65 -16.34 -6.53
N PRO A 584 -1.84 -17.09 -7.31
CA PRO A 584 -2.37 -17.95 -8.35
C PRO A 584 -3.38 -18.95 -7.79
N GLY A 585 -4.54 -19.09 -8.45
CA GLY A 585 -5.66 -19.93 -8.01
C GLY A 585 -6.49 -19.39 -6.84
N GLU A 586 -6.11 -18.28 -6.23
CA GLU A 586 -6.86 -17.68 -5.12
C GLU A 586 -8.19 -17.08 -5.59
N ILE A 587 -9.24 -17.18 -4.78
CA ILE A 587 -10.50 -16.45 -4.96
C ILE A 587 -10.60 -15.38 -3.88
N LEU A 588 -10.50 -14.12 -4.28
CA LEU A 588 -10.70 -12.96 -3.41
C LEU A 588 -12.17 -12.52 -3.46
N THR A 589 -12.88 -12.63 -2.34
CA THR A 589 -14.31 -12.31 -2.25
C THR A 589 -14.56 -10.94 -1.65
N CYS A 590 -15.44 -10.15 -2.28
CA CYS A 590 -15.88 -8.83 -1.81
C CYS A 590 -17.41 -8.79 -1.75
N ASN A 591 -17.98 -8.19 -0.70
CA ASN A 591 -19.41 -7.86 -0.69
C ASN A 591 -19.72 -6.81 -1.77
N GLY A 592 -18.92 -5.75 -1.82
CA GLY A 592 -19.11 -4.67 -2.77
C GLY A 592 -17.91 -3.74 -2.85
N CYS A 593 -18.19 -2.48 -3.19
CA CYS A 593 -17.21 -1.41 -3.29
C CYS A 593 -17.23 -0.52 -2.03
N HIS A 594 -16.25 0.37 -1.92
CA HIS A 594 -16.12 1.31 -0.80
C HIS A 594 -16.17 2.76 -1.29
N GLN A 595 -16.63 3.66 -0.44
CA GLN A 595 -16.49 5.10 -0.64
C GLN A 595 -15.43 5.66 0.30
N ASN A 596 -14.57 6.54 -0.22
CA ASN A 596 -13.56 7.23 0.57
C ASN A 596 -14.15 7.77 1.88
N ALA A 597 -13.46 7.48 2.98
CA ALA A 597 -13.89 7.92 4.29
C ALA A 597 -14.00 9.45 4.32
N THR A 598 -15.04 9.92 5.00
CA THR A 598 -15.28 11.35 5.26
C THR A 598 -15.45 11.56 6.75
N ALA A 599 -15.37 12.80 7.21
CA ALA A 599 -15.66 13.12 8.61
C ALA A 599 -17.06 12.64 9.05
N GLN A 600 -18.03 12.58 8.13
CA GLN A 600 -19.39 12.11 8.39
C GLN A 600 -19.57 10.60 8.26
N LYS A 601 -18.69 9.93 7.50
CA LYS A 601 -18.65 8.47 7.32
C LYS A 601 -17.21 7.97 7.40
N PRO A 602 -16.62 7.87 8.60
CA PRO A 602 -15.24 7.47 8.80
C PRO A 602 -15.12 5.93 8.83
N VAL A 603 -15.63 5.27 7.79
CA VAL A 603 -15.62 3.81 7.70
C VAL A 603 -14.52 3.33 6.76
N SER A 604 -13.82 2.29 7.18
CA SER A 604 -12.89 1.49 6.41
C SER A 604 -13.57 0.25 5.83
N HIS A 605 -12.94 -0.27 4.79
CA HIS A 605 -13.27 -1.51 4.09
C HIS A 605 -11.99 -2.33 3.91
N GLY A 606 -12.09 -3.54 3.36
CA GLY A 606 -10.93 -4.38 3.04
C GLY A 606 -10.66 -5.46 4.07
N ARG A 607 -11.62 -5.71 4.98
CA ARG A 607 -11.61 -6.81 5.93
C ARG A 607 -12.93 -7.56 5.88
N GLN A 608 -12.88 -8.88 5.97
CA GLN A 608 -14.08 -9.70 6.04
C GLN A 608 -14.81 -9.44 7.38
N GLY A 609 -16.15 -9.47 7.35
CA GLY A 609 -16.97 -9.31 8.55
C GLY A 609 -17.15 -7.87 9.02
N LEU A 610 -16.90 -6.87 8.16
CA LEU A 610 -17.23 -5.47 8.44
C LEU A 610 -18.70 -5.15 8.21
N PHE A 611 -19.26 -5.69 7.14
CA PHE A 611 -20.62 -5.40 6.69
C PHE A 611 -21.35 -6.68 6.30
N ASN A 612 -22.67 -6.69 6.45
CA ASN A 612 -23.50 -7.66 5.73
C ASN A 612 -23.54 -7.26 4.24
N PRO A 613 -23.54 -8.22 3.32
CA PRO A 613 -23.72 -7.88 1.91
C PRO A 613 -25.13 -7.29 1.69
N ALA A 614 -25.21 -6.20 0.94
CA ALA A 614 -26.48 -5.61 0.52
C ALA A 614 -27.24 -6.54 -0.45
N TRP A 615 -26.51 -7.41 -1.17
CA TRP A 615 -27.07 -8.41 -2.08
C TRP A 615 -26.88 -9.84 -1.60
N ALA A 616 -27.97 -10.48 -1.18
CA ALA A 616 -27.98 -11.87 -0.75
C ALA A 616 -27.95 -12.90 -1.90
N GLY A 617 -28.12 -12.47 -3.15
CA GLY A 617 -28.18 -13.36 -4.31
C GLY A 617 -29.53 -14.06 -4.46
N ALA A 618 -29.55 -15.18 -5.19
CA ALA A 618 -30.75 -15.94 -5.49
C ALA A 618 -31.44 -16.47 -4.21
N ALA A 619 -32.76 -16.30 -4.11
CA ALA A 619 -33.51 -16.69 -2.91
C ALA A 619 -33.60 -18.22 -2.71
N ALA A 620 -33.58 -19.00 -3.79
CA ALA A 620 -33.70 -20.46 -3.77
C ALA A 620 -32.97 -21.10 -4.95
N SER A 621 -32.46 -22.32 -4.76
CA SER A 621 -31.84 -23.11 -5.82
C SER A 621 -32.86 -23.50 -6.90
N GLY A 622 -32.43 -23.52 -8.16
CA GLY A 622 -33.27 -23.99 -9.27
C GLY A 622 -34.30 -22.97 -9.75
N THR A 623 -34.40 -21.80 -9.13
CA THR A 623 -35.34 -20.74 -9.51
C THR A 623 -34.58 -19.66 -10.27
N PRO A 624 -34.92 -19.38 -11.55
CA PRO A 624 -34.25 -18.34 -12.33
C PRO A 624 -34.48 -16.95 -11.72
N PHE A 625 -33.55 -16.03 -11.98
CA PHE A 625 -33.76 -14.63 -11.63
C PHE A 625 -34.96 -14.04 -12.42
N PRO A 626 -35.69 -13.04 -11.87
CA PRO A 626 -36.82 -12.43 -12.57
C PRO A 626 -36.47 -11.95 -13.98
N ALA A 627 -37.36 -12.21 -14.94
CA ALA A 627 -37.22 -11.84 -16.35
C ALA A 627 -35.94 -12.36 -17.05
N THR A 628 -35.38 -13.48 -16.56
CA THR A 628 -34.24 -14.16 -17.19
C THR A 628 -34.62 -15.48 -17.87
N ILE A 629 -33.77 -15.92 -18.81
CA ILE A 629 -33.95 -17.19 -19.53
C ILE A 629 -34.06 -18.36 -18.54
N ALA A 630 -35.24 -18.99 -18.50
CA ALA A 630 -35.61 -19.94 -17.46
C ALA A 630 -35.22 -21.41 -17.74
N ALA A 631 -34.88 -21.77 -18.98
CA ALA A 631 -34.50 -23.14 -19.36
C ALA A 631 -33.77 -23.20 -20.71
N GLY A 632 -33.06 -24.30 -20.96
CA GLY A 632 -32.39 -24.58 -22.22
C GLY A 632 -30.95 -24.06 -22.33
N PRO A 633 -30.30 -24.20 -23.51
CA PRO A 633 -28.96 -23.67 -23.73
C PRO A 633 -28.94 -22.15 -23.53
N GLY A 634 -28.15 -21.66 -22.57
CA GLY A 634 -28.09 -20.25 -22.19
C GLY A 634 -28.84 -19.87 -20.91
N ALA A 635 -29.56 -20.81 -20.27
CA ALA A 635 -30.14 -20.57 -18.95
C ALA A 635 -29.08 -20.72 -17.84
N PHE A 636 -28.86 -19.65 -17.07
CA PHE A 636 -27.97 -19.67 -15.90
C PHE A 636 -28.77 -19.85 -14.61
N ILE A 637 -29.19 -21.08 -14.34
CA ILE A 637 -30.03 -21.38 -13.17
C ILE A 637 -29.18 -21.35 -11.89
N PRO A 638 -29.48 -20.47 -10.91
CA PRO A 638 -28.65 -20.29 -9.72
C PRO A 638 -28.90 -21.37 -8.65
N ASN A 639 -27.89 -21.59 -7.81
CA ASN A 639 -28.08 -22.14 -6.46
C ASN A 639 -28.48 -21.02 -5.49
N GLN A 640 -29.13 -21.37 -4.38
CA GLN A 640 -29.46 -20.42 -3.32
C GLN A 640 -28.20 -19.64 -2.87
N GLY A 641 -28.32 -18.33 -2.78
CA GLY A 641 -27.25 -17.42 -2.36
C GLY A 641 -26.29 -16.97 -3.48
N GLU A 642 -26.32 -17.63 -4.65
CA GLU A 642 -25.50 -17.24 -5.80
C GLU A 642 -25.95 -15.88 -6.36
N THR A 643 -25.00 -15.04 -6.70
CA THR A 643 -25.23 -13.88 -7.56
C THR A 643 -25.36 -14.30 -9.03
N MET A 644 -25.78 -13.38 -9.90
CA MET A 644 -25.87 -13.65 -11.33
C MET A 644 -24.50 -14.04 -11.91
N ALA A 645 -23.42 -13.36 -11.50
CA ALA A 645 -22.06 -13.70 -11.92
C ALA A 645 -21.65 -15.09 -11.43
N GLN A 646 -21.90 -15.42 -10.16
CA GLN A 646 -21.55 -16.75 -9.62
C GLN A 646 -22.29 -17.88 -10.37
N ALA A 647 -23.59 -17.71 -10.62
CA ALA A 647 -24.38 -18.68 -11.37
C ALA A 647 -23.88 -18.85 -12.82
N ARG A 648 -23.59 -17.73 -13.49
CA ARG A 648 -23.09 -17.72 -14.87
C ARG A 648 -21.73 -18.39 -14.99
N MET A 649 -20.80 -18.05 -14.11
CA MET A 649 -19.44 -18.60 -14.16
C MET A 649 -19.41 -20.09 -13.80
N ARG A 650 -20.21 -20.53 -12.83
CA ARG A 650 -20.37 -21.97 -12.55
C ARG A 650 -20.86 -22.74 -13.78
N VAL A 651 -21.85 -22.21 -14.50
CA VAL A 651 -22.34 -22.87 -15.73
C VAL A 651 -21.25 -22.86 -16.80
N SER A 652 -20.60 -21.72 -17.05
CA SER A 652 -19.50 -21.59 -18.03
C SER A 652 -18.36 -22.58 -17.78
N CYS A 653 -17.98 -22.80 -16.52
CA CYS A 653 -16.97 -23.79 -16.13
C CYS A 653 -17.32 -25.24 -16.49
N THR A 654 -18.60 -25.54 -16.69
CA THR A 654 -19.06 -26.90 -17.06
C THR A 654 -19.47 -27.02 -18.52
N SER A 655 -19.95 -25.94 -19.14
CA SER A 655 -20.58 -25.98 -20.47
C SER A 655 -19.70 -25.43 -21.59
N ASP A 656 -18.76 -24.54 -21.28
CA ASP A 656 -17.99 -23.84 -22.31
C ASP A 656 -16.71 -24.60 -22.66
N THR A 657 -16.18 -24.31 -23.86
CA THR A 657 -14.87 -24.80 -24.29
C THR A 657 -14.03 -23.61 -24.75
N PRO A 658 -12.90 -23.29 -24.08
CA PRO A 658 -12.43 -23.92 -22.84
C PRO A 658 -13.37 -23.67 -21.65
N ALA A 659 -13.24 -24.47 -20.59
CA ALA A 659 -13.99 -24.28 -19.35
C ALA A 659 -13.75 -22.87 -18.78
N CYS A 660 -14.78 -22.31 -18.15
CA CYS A 660 -14.76 -21.00 -17.49
C CYS A 660 -14.47 -19.83 -18.42
N LYS A 661 -14.62 -20.00 -19.73
CA LYS A 661 -14.36 -18.98 -20.76
C LYS A 661 -14.97 -17.61 -20.46
N GLN A 662 -16.11 -17.56 -19.77
CA GLN A 662 -16.80 -16.30 -19.44
C GLN A 662 -16.18 -15.54 -18.26
N MET A 663 -15.28 -16.15 -17.49
CA MET A 663 -14.50 -15.49 -16.44
C MET A 663 -13.30 -14.73 -16.99
N VAL A 664 -12.83 -15.09 -18.19
CA VAL A 664 -11.62 -14.55 -18.81
C VAL A 664 -11.87 -13.10 -19.26
N PRO A 665 -11.05 -12.12 -18.81
CA PRO A 665 -11.13 -10.75 -19.26
C PRO A 665 -10.87 -10.58 -20.76
N GLY A 666 -11.18 -9.38 -21.28
CA GLY A 666 -10.79 -8.96 -22.62
C GLY A 666 -10.16 -7.56 -22.61
N VAL A 667 -9.37 -7.25 -23.64
CA VAL A 667 -8.88 -5.87 -23.87
C VAL A 667 -9.90 -5.00 -24.61
N ASN A 668 -11.01 -5.58 -25.05
CA ASN A 668 -12.11 -4.90 -25.72
C ASN A 668 -13.29 -4.76 -24.75
N VAL A 669 -14.01 -3.63 -24.85
CA VAL A 669 -15.22 -3.38 -24.05
C VAL A 669 -16.43 -3.85 -24.85
N VAL A 670 -16.81 -5.10 -24.62
CA VAL A 670 -17.88 -5.79 -25.36
C VAL A 670 -18.90 -6.39 -24.40
N TYR A 671 -20.18 -6.14 -24.67
CA TYR A 671 -21.30 -6.71 -23.92
C TYR A 671 -22.36 -7.25 -24.87
N THR A 672 -22.86 -8.43 -24.56
CA THR A 672 -24.06 -9.02 -25.16
C THR A 672 -25.02 -9.38 -24.02
N ASP A 673 -26.30 -9.05 -24.18
CA ASP A 673 -27.32 -9.45 -23.22
C ASP A 673 -27.59 -10.95 -23.34
N VAL A 674 -27.20 -11.69 -22.31
CA VAL A 674 -27.38 -13.14 -22.20
C VAL A 674 -28.41 -13.52 -21.13
N TRP A 675 -29.01 -12.52 -20.46
CA TRP A 675 -29.90 -12.75 -19.33
C TRP A 675 -31.35 -12.61 -19.71
N THR A 676 -31.70 -11.53 -20.42
CA THR A 676 -33.09 -11.15 -20.66
C THR A 676 -33.85 -12.22 -21.43
N ASP A 677 -34.96 -12.69 -20.88
CA ASP A 677 -35.92 -13.53 -21.61
C ASP A 677 -36.69 -12.65 -22.62
N PRO A 678 -36.55 -12.86 -23.94
CA PRO A 678 -37.27 -12.10 -24.96
C PRO A 678 -38.80 -12.20 -24.85
N ALA A 679 -39.32 -13.21 -24.15
CA ALA A 679 -40.75 -13.34 -23.88
C ALA A 679 -41.25 -12.41 -22.76
N GLN A 680 -40.35 -11.86 -21.93
CA GLN A 680 -40.68 -11.02 -20.77
C GLN A 680 -40.25 -9.57 -20.95
N ALA A 681 -39.13 -9.32 -21.63
CA ALA A 681 -38.60 -7.97 -21.87
C ALA A 681 -37.76 -7.91 -23.16
N THR A 682 -37.46 -6.70 -23.64
CA THR A 682 -36.60 -6.50 -24.81
C THR A 682 -35.13 -6.67 -24.41
N PRO A 683 -34.39 -7.60 -25.03
CA PRO A 683 -32.95 -7.75 -24.78
C PRO A 683 -32.19 -6.45 -25.07
N GLY A 684 -31.16 -6.20 -24.27
CA GLY A 684 -30.29 -5.03 -24.42
C GLY A 684 -29.53 -5.02 -25.75
N ALA A 685 -29.36 -3.82 -26.31
CA ALA A 685 -28.48 -3.64 -27.46
C ALA A 685 -27.02 -4.02 -27.09
N PRO A 686 -26.28 -4.67 -28.00
CA PRO A 686 -24.89 -5.00 -27.76
C PRO A 686 -24.04 -3.72 -27.64
N ILE A 687 -23.02 -3.78 -26.79
CA ILE A 687 -21.96 -2.77 -26.74
C ILE A 687 -20.75 -3.39 -27.42
N ASN A 688 -20.15 -2.67 -28.36
CA ASN A 688 -19.03 -3.16 -29.15
C ASN A 688 -17.97 -2.07 -29.34
N LEU A 689 -17.22 -1.76 -28.28
CA LEU A 689 -16.13 -0.79 -28.31
C LEU A 689 -14.82 -1.55 -28.48
N ARG A 690 -14.51 -1.91 -29.73
CA ARG A 690 -13.35 -2.72 -30.07
C ARG A 690 -12.22 -1.88 -30.62
N TYR A 691 -11.00 -2.26 -30.28
CA TYR A 691 -9.82 -1.74 -30.96
C TYR A 691 -9.71 -2.37 -32.36
N ASP A 692 -9.89 -3.68 -32.50
CA ASP A 692 -9.72 -4.38 -33.77
C ASP A 692 -10.82 -4.21 -34.82
N ASP A 693 -11.76 -3.29 -34.60
CA ASP A 693 -12.76 -2.92 -35.60
C ASP A 693 -12.26 -1.71 -36.40
N ALA A 694 -11.77 -1.96 -37.62
CA ALA A 694 -11.25 -0.92 -38.51
C ALA A 694 -12.28 0.15 -38.93
N THR A 695 -13.58 -0.09 -38.70
CA THR A 695 -14.63 0.91 -38.93
C THR A 695 -14.82 1.84 -37.73
N GLN A 696 -14.36 1.41 -36.56
CA GLN A 696 -14.46 2.14 -35.30
C GLN A 696 -13.09 2.69 -34.86
N PHE A 697 -11.97 2.10 -35.25
CA PHE A 697 -10.66 2.50 -34.77
C PHE A 697 -9.62 2.41 -35.88
N MET A 698 -9.04 3.57 -36.22
CA MET A 698 -8.23 3.73 -37.44
C MET A 698 -6.76 4.06 -37.15
N THR A 699 -6.38 4.13 -35.87
CA THR A 699 -5.01 4.38 -35.39
C THR A 699 -4.43 3.13 -34.74
N ALA A 700 -3.17 3.19 -34.30
CA ALA A 700 -2.54 2.07 -33.61
C ALA A 700 -3.23 1.76 -32.27
N PHE A 701 -3.58 0.49 -32.04
CA PHE A 701 -4.19 0.05 -30.79
C PHE A 701 -3.15 0.03 -29.66
N PRO A 702 -3.50 0.41 -28.43
CA PRO A 702 -2.58 0.46 -27.28
C PRO A 702 -2.28 -0.92 -26.67
N THR A 703 -2.36 -2.01 -27.44
CA THR A 703 -2.17 -3.38 -26.96
C THR A 703 -1.70 -4.29 -28.09
N SER A 704 -1.23 -5.50 -27.76
CA SER A 704 -0.76 -6.45 -28.77
C SER A 704 -1.91 -7.11 -29.52
N ALA A 705 -1.68 -7.48 -30.78
CA ALA A 705 -2.66 -8.22 -31.58
C ALA A 705 -3.04 -9.58 -30.95
N THR A 706 -2.11 -10.20 -30.21
CA THR A 706 -2.39 -11.42 -29.44
C THR A 706 -3.44 -11.13 -28.37
N CYS A 707 -3.26 -10.08 -27.57
CA CYS A 707 -4.18 -9.74 -26.47
C CYS A 707 -5.59 -9.35 -26.94
N VAL A 708 -5.70 -8.78 -28.15
CA VAL A 708 -6.98 -8.52 -28.81
C VAL A 708 -7.76 -9.82 -29.08
N THR A 709 -7.06 -10.89 -29.46
CA THR A 709 -7.67 -12.15 -29.90
C THR A 709 -7.80 -13.16 -28.77
N ALA A 710 -6.83 -13.22 -27.86
CA ALA A 710 -6.78 -14.10 -26.71
C ALA A 710 -6.11 -13.38 -25.55
N TRP A 711 -6.88 -13.10 -24.50
CA TRP A 711 -6.36 -12.50 -23.29
C TRP A 711 -5.53 -13.53 -22.49
N SER A 712 -4.51 -13.04 -21.78
CA SER A 712 -3.72 -13.80 -20.81
C SER A 712 -3.26 -12.88 -19.68
N ALA A 713 -2.71 -13.45 -18.60
CA ALA A 713 -2.25 -12.68 -17.44
C ALA A 713 -1.18 -11.61 -17.77
N THR A 714 -0.47 -11.73 -18.89
CA THR A 714 0.55 -10.77 -19.36
C THR A 714 -0.01 -9.68 -20.26
N CYS A 715 -1.31 -9.71 -20.60
CA CYS A 715 -1.90 -8.71 -21.48
C CYS A 715 -2.00 -7.33 -20.83
N ARG A 716 -1.49 -6.30 -21.53
CA ARG A 716 -1.53 -4.91 -21.08
C ARG A 716 -2.12 -4.02 -22.18
N ILE A 717 -2.89 -3.04 -21.76
CA ILE A 717 -3.20 -1.84 -22.54
C ILE A 717 -2.29 -0.73 -21.99
N VAL A 718 -1.40 -0.23 -22.84
CA VAL A 718 -0.36 0.77 -22.54
C VAL A 718 -0.64 2.00 -23.40
N ILE A 719 -1.02 3.11 -22.77
CA ILE A 719 -1.44 4.31 -23.48
C ILE A 719 -0.38 5.40 -23.34
N ASN A 720 0.56 5.45 -24.27
CA ASN A 720 1.47 6.59 -24.41
C ASN A 720 0.82 7.66 -25.30
N TYR A 721 0.76 8.91 -24.82
CA TYR A 721 0.02 9.98 -25.49
C TYR A 721 0.52 10.25 -26.92
N PRO A 722 1.84 10.40 -27.19
CA PRO A 722 2.32 10.66 -28.55
C PRO A 722 2.01 9.53 -29.54
N GLN A 723 1.96 8.28 -29.07
CA GLN A 723 1.79 7.10 -29.90
C GLN A 723 0.32 6.76 -30.16
N HIS A 724 -0.58 7.06 -29.21
CA HIS A 724 -1.96 6.57 -29.27
C HIS A 724 -3.01 7.70 -29.33
N LEU A 725 -2.79 8.83 -28.66
CA LEU A 725 -3.77 9.92 -28.59
C LEU A 725 -3.51 10.97 -29.66
N GLN A 726 -2.26 11.41 -29.84
CA GLN A 726 -1.92 12.38 -30.88
C GLN A 726 -2.38 11.91 -32.29
N PRO A 727 -2.20 10.64 -32.69
CA PRO A 727 -2.66 10.19 -33.99
C PRO A 727 -4.18 10.24 -34.17
N VAL A 728 -4.97 10.21 -33.09
CA VAL A 728 -6.43 10.39 -33.18
C VAL A 728 -6.75 11.81 -33.65
N TRP A 729 -5.99 12.82 -33.19
CA TRP A 729 -6.15 14.22 -33.62
C TRP A 729 -5.68 14.44 -35.06
N ASP A 730 -4.60 13.76 -35.45
CA ASP A 730 -3.98 13.90 -36.78
C ASP A 730 -4.63 13.02 -37.86
N LEU A 731 -5.51 12.08 -37.49
CA LEU A 731 -6.15 11.18 -38.42
C LEU A 731 -6.96 11.97 -39.47
N THR A 732 -6.60 11.78 -40.74
CA THR A 732 -7.29 12.39 -41.88
C THR A 732 -8.75 11.96 -41.94
N ARG A 733 -9.67 12.93 -41.86
CA ARG A 733 -11.12 12.71 -41.90
C ARG A 733 -11.75 13.49 -43.04
N GLN A 734 -11.38 13.13 -44.27
CA GLN A 734 -11.86 13.79 -45.48
C GLN A 734 -13.01 13.01 -46.12
N THR A 735 -14.06 13.71 -46.54
CA THR A 735 -15.05 13.17 -47.47
C THR A 735 -14.71 13.68 -48.87
N THR A 736 -14.67 12.78 -49.85
CA THR A 736 -14.41 13.13 -51.24
C THR A 736 -15.65 12.96 -52.09
N ASP A 737 -15.78 13.80 -53.11
CA ASP A 737 -16.82 13.68 -54.12
C ASP A 737 -16.51 12.42 -54.95
N PRO A 738 -17.45 11.45 -55.05
CA PRO A 738 -17.18 10.16 -55.68
C PRO A 738 -16.99 10.26 -57.21
N VAL A 739 -17.31 11.39 -57.83
CA VAL A 739 -17.21 11.61 -59.28
C VAL A 739 -15.92 12.38 -59.63
N THR A 740 -15.59 13.41 -58.86
CA THR A 740 -14.45 14.30 -59.13
C THR A 740 -13.20 13.94 -58.33
N GLY A 741 -13.33 13.16 -57.26
CA GLY A 741 -12.23 12.83 -56.33
C GLY A 741 -11.77 14.02 -55.48
N LEU A 742 -12.44 15.17 -55.56
CA LEU A 742 -12.12 16.36 -54.78
C LEU A 742 -12.62 16.22 -53.34
N VAL A 743 -11.87 16.75 -52.37
CA VAL A 743 -12.30 16.82 -50.96
C VAL A 743 -13.47 17.80 -50.82
N VAL A 744 -14.59 17.30 -50.31
CA VAL A 744 -15.85 18.05 -50.08
C VAL A 744 -15.95 18.54 -48.64
N SER A 745 -15.44 17.76 -47.69
CA SER A 745 -15.27 18.19 -46.30
C SER A 745 -14.01 17.58 -45.70
N ASP A 746 -13.41 18.30 -44.75
CA ASP A 746 -12.26 17.83 -43.97
C ASP A 746 -12.53 18.08 -42.49
N HIS A 747 -12.69 17.00 -41.72
CA HIS A 747 -12.95 17.03 -40.28
C HIS A 747 -11.71 16.62 -39.47
N THR A 748 -10.52 16.62 -40.09
CA THR A 748 -9.25 16.35 -39.40
C THR A 748 -9.02 17.42 -38.33
N CYS A 749 -8.80 17.04 -37.07
CA CYS A 749 -8.77 18.01 -35.98
C CYS A 749 -7.63 19.04 -36.15
N THR A 750 -6.46 18.57 -36.61
CA THR A 750 -5.25 19.39 -36.77
C THR A 750 -5.07 20.00 -38.17
N GLN A 751 -5.97 19.70 -39.12
CA GLN A 751 -5.93 20.24 -40.49
C GLN A 751 -7.23 21.00 -40.82
N GLY A 752 -7.37 21.48 -42.06
CA GLY A 752 -8.55 22.23 -42.50
C GLY A 752 -8.78 23.59 -41.82
N GLY A 753 -7.86 24.00 -40.94
CA GLY A 753 -7.92 25.26 -40.21
C GLY A 753 -8.70 25.22 -38.88
N CYS A 754 -8.99 24.04 -38.31
CA CYS A 754 -9.66 23.93 -37.01
C CYS A 754 -8.69 24.15 -35.84
N HIS A 755 -8.11 23.09 -35.28
CA HIS A 755 -7.27 23.17 -34.07
C HIS A 755 -5.77 23.28 -34.41
N SER A 756 -5.42 24.26 -35.26
CA SER A 756 -4.04 24.49 -35.71
C SER A 756 -3.75 25.99 -35.89
N PRO A 757 -2.52 26.45 -35.58
CA PRO A 757 -2.13 27.85 -35.73
C PRO A 757 -1.94 28.25 -37.19
N LYS A 758 -2.08 27.31 -38.13
CA LYS A 758 -2.05 27.55 -39.57
C LYS A 758 -3.34 27.07 -40.21
N ASN A 759 -3.89 27.88 -41.11
CA ASN A 759 -5.02 27.47 -41.93
C ASN A 759 -4.58 26.54 -43.08
N ALA A 760 -5.54 26.05 -43.87
CA ALA A 760 -5.26 25.17 -45.01
C ALA A 760 -4.32 25.78 -46.07
N ALA A 761 -4.22 27.12 -46.16
CA ALA A 761 -3.30 27.82 -47.05
C ALA A 761 -1.92 28.09 -46.41
N GLY A 762 -1.68 27.62 -45.19
CA GLY A 762 -0.44 27.80 -44.44
C GLY A 762 -0.28 29.18 -43.79
N ALA A 763 -1.30 30.05 -43.88
CA ALA A 763 -1.28 31.36 -43.22
C ALA A 763 -1.57 31.21 -41.73
N ALA A 764 -0.94 32.06 -40.92
CA ALA A 764 -1.16 32.10 -39.48
C ALA A 764 -2.62 32.41 -39.16
N GLN A 765 -3.16 31.70 -38.18
CA GLN A 765 -4.52 31.92 -37.66
C GLN A 765 -4.56 31.58 -36.17
N MET A 766 -5.63 32.02 -35.52
CA MET A 766 -5.94 31.55 -34.18
C MET A 766 -6.57 30.15 -34.25
N PRO A 767 -6.06 29.14 -33.54
CA PRO A 767 -6.70 27.84 -33.45
C PRO A 767 -8.15 27.95 -32.97
N ALA A 768 -9.05 27.21 -33.61
CA ALA A 768 -10.46 27.18 -33.27
C ALA A 768 -10.67 26.82 -31.80
N GLY A 769 -11.59 27.54 -31.15
CA GLY A 769 -11.87 27.35 -29.73
C GLY A 769 -10.70 27.69 -28.81
N ASN A 770 -9.63 28.33 -29.29
CA ASN A 770 -8.41 28.63 -28.53
C ASN A 770 -7.64 27.36 -28.09
N LEU A 771 -7.72 26.31 -28.90
CA LEU A 771 -7.09 25.00 -28.66
C LEU A 771 -6.29 24.57 -29.88
N ASP A 772 -4.98 24.41 -29.68
CA ASP A 772 -4.03 23.85 -30.62
C ASP A 772 -3.82 22.36 -30.33
N LEU A 773 -4.21 21.50 -31.26
CA LEU A 773 -4.08 20.04 -31.15
C LEU A 773 -2.90 19.49 -31.95
N THR A 774 -2.03 20.35 -32.47
CA THR A 774 -0.88 19.93 -33.26
C THR A 774 0.16 19.17 -32.42
N SER A 775 0.92 18.32 -33.10
CA SER A 775 2.00 17.51 -32.53
C SER A 775 3.33 18.26 -32.40
N SER A 776 3.32 19.60 -32.38
CA SER A 776 4.55 20.37 -32.14
C SER A 776 4.98 20.21 -30.68
N ALA A 777 6.27 20.39 -30.41
CA ALA A 777 6.75 20.55 -29.04
C ALA A 777 6.08 21.77 -28.39
N SER A 778 5.68 21.66 -27.14
CA SER A 778 5.07 22.76 -26.40
C SER A 778 6.11 23.80 -25.99
N ASP A 779 5.72 25.07 -26.02
CA ASP A 779 6.54 26.17 -25.49
C ASP A 779 6.69 26.12 -23.95
N ASP A 780 5.75 25.48 -23.25
CA ASP A 780 5.81 25.31 -21.78
C ASP A 780 6.77 24.19 -21.36
N ASP A 781 6.71 23.06 -22.08
CA ASP A 781 7.53 21.88 -21.87
C ASP A 781 7.84 21.24 -23.22
N PRO A 782 9.06 21.46 -23.76
CA PRO A 782 9.43 20.94 -25.07
C PRO A 782 9.49 19.41 -25.17
N GLN A 783 9.49 18.67 -24.06
CA GLN A 783 9.42 17.21 -24.04
C GLN A 783 7.98 16.70 -24.20
N GLN A 784 6.98 17.61 -24.12
CA GLN A 784 5.56 17.31 -24.29
C GLN A 784 4.99 17.97 -25.56
N LEU A 785 3.98 17.33 -26.15
CA LEU A 785 3.27 17.89 -27.31
C LEU A 785 2.36 19.06 -26.90
N THR A 786 2.23 20.07 -27.77
CA THR A 786 1.33 21.22 -27.57
C THR A 786 -0.10 20.78 -27.27
N SER A 787 -0.60 19.79 -28.01
CA SER A 787 -1.93 19.23 -27.82
C SER A 787 -2.17 18.67 -26.40
N TYR A 788 -1.19 17.94 -25.86
CA TYR A 788 -1.24 17.38 -24.50
C TYR A 788 -1.35 18.50 -23.47
N ARG A 789 -0.47 19.50 -23.63
CA ARG A 789 -0.38 20.65 -22.72
C ARG A 789 -1.67 21.47 -22.73
N GLN A 790 -2.19 21.84 -23.90
CA GLN A 790 -3.40 22.67 -23.97
C GLN A 790 -4.68 21.91 -23.58
N LEU A 791 -4.74 20.58 -23.74
CA LEU A 791 -5.89 19.81 -23.28
C LEU A 791 -5.98 19.74 -21.75
N LEU A 792 -4.86 19.66 -21.04
CA LEU A 792 -4.81 19.32 -19.62
C LEU A 792 -4.34 20.45 -18.69
N PHE A 793 -3.68 21.47 -19.23
CA PHE A 793 -3.13 22.58 -18.45
C PHE A 793 -3.67 23.92 -18.96
N PRO A 794 -3.80 24.93 -18.08
CA PRO A 794 -4.08 26.28 -18.53
C PRO A 794 -2.93 26.82 -19.41
N HIS A 795 -3.27 27.55 -20.45
CA HIS A 795 -2.32 28.19 -21.36
C HIS A 795 -2.74 29.62 -21.69
N ASN A 796 -1.81 30.39 -22.24
CA ASN A 796 -2.06 31.77 -22.63
C ASN A 796 -2.26 31.89 -24.14
N ILE A 797 -3.21 32.71 -24.55
CA ILE A 797 -3.39 33.15 -25.93
C ILE A 797 -3.19 34.65 -26.04
N VAL A 798 -2.83 35.12 -27.23
CA VAL A 798 -2.75 36.54 -27.55
C VAL A 798 -3.92 36.93 -28.44
N ILE A 799 -4.74 37.87 -27.99
CA ILE A 799 -5.84 38.43 -28.77
C ILE A 799 -5.57 39.88 -29.12
N MET A 800 -6.13 40.37 -30.23
CA MET A 800 -6.14 41.80 -30.54
C MET A 800 -7.13 42.50 -29.62
N ALA A 801 -6.65 43.52 -28.91
CA ALA A 801 -7.45 44.36 -28.02
C ALA A 801 -7.17 45.85 -28.32
N PRO A 802 -7.66 46.36 -29.47
CA PRO A 802 -7.35 47.73 -29.91
C PRO A 802 -7.74 48.75 -28.86
N THR A 803 -6.84 49.69 -28.57
CA THR A 803 -7.11 50.81 -27.67
C THR A 803 -7.27 52.12 -28.47
N PRO A 804 -7.89 53.17 -27.91
CA PRO A 804 -8.01 54.46 -28.59
C PRO A 804 -6.66 55.07 -29.01
N THR A 805 -5.55 54.65 -28.38
CA THR A 805 -4.19 55.15 -28.63
C THR A 805 -3.29 54.17 -29.38
N ASP A 806 -3.68 52.90 -29.49
CA ASP A 806 -2.94 51.87 -30.24
C ASP A 806 -3.91 50.85 -30.86
N PRO A 807 -4.14 50.92 -32.18
CA PRO A 807 -5.01 49.98 -32.89
C PRO A 807 -4.41 48.56 -32.99
N ASN A 808 -3.11 48.40 -32.70
CA ASN A 808 -2.41 47.11 -32.72
C ASN A 808 -2.16 46.54 -31.31
N ALA A 809 -2.77 47.14 -30.28
CA ALA A 809 -2.64 46.64 -28.92
C ALA A 809 -3.11 45.18 -28.83
N THR A 810 -2.32 44.37 -28.13
CA THR A 810 -2.61 42.96 -27.88
C THR A 810 -2.80 42.71 -26.40
N GLN A 811 -3.61 41.72 -26.06
CA GLN A 811 -3.87 41.29 -24.70
C GLN A 811 -3.58 39.80 -24.59
N VAL A 812 -2.85 39.42 -23.55
CA VAL A 812 -2.69 38.02 -23.15
C VAL A 812 -3.90 37.60 -22.34
N VAL A 813 -4.57 36.53 -22.76
CA VAL A 813 -5.74 35.97 -22.09
C VAL A 813 -5.45 34.54 -21.67
N PRO A 814 -5.60 34.19 -20.39
CA PRO A 814 -5.49 32.81 -19.94
C PRO A 814 -6.72 32.00 -20.38
N VAL A 815 -6.48 30.79 -20.85
CA VAL A 815 -7.49 29.80 -21.23
C VAL A 815 -7.31 28.60 -20.31
N GLY A 816 -8.43 28.07 -19.79
CA GLY A 816 -8.40 26.90 -18.93
C GLY A 816 -8.19 25.60 -19.72
N PRO A 817 -7.89 24.49 -19.04
CA PRO A 817 -7.81 23.18 -19.67
C PRO A 817 -9.18 22.75 -20.22
N TYR A 818 -9.17 21.80 -21.16
CA TYR A 818 -10.39 21.25 -21.78
C TYR A 818 -10.80 19.89 -21.22
N LEU A 819 -9.91 19.21 -20.48
CA LEU A 819 -10.13 17.88 -19.93
C LEU A 819 -9.76 17.82 -18.45
N ASN A 820 -10.39 16.89 -17.73
CA ASN A 820 -10.03 16.54 -16.36
C ASN A 820 -9.14 15.29 -16.35
N ALA A 821 -7.86 15.48 -16.03
CA ALA A 821 -6.99 14.37 -15.67
C ALA A 821 -7.60 13.58 -14.50
N GLY A 822 -7.57 12.25 -14.61
CA GLY A 822 -8.12 11.33 -13.61
C GLY A 822 -9.61 11.07 -13.73
N SER A 823 -10.37 11.70 -14.65
CA SER A 823 -11.81 11.38 -14.81
C SER A 823 -12.37 11.77 -16.18
N ALA A 824 -12.79 10.76 -16.95
CA ALA A 824 -13.53 10.95 -18.20
C ALA A 824 -14.94 11.53 -17.97
N ASN A 825 -15.52 11.34 -16.78
CA ASN A 825 -16.80 11.89 -16.37
C ASN A 825 -16.66 13.22 -15.59
N GLY A 826 -15.45 13.76 -15.45
CA GLY A 826 -15.24 15.10 -14.89
C GLY A 826 -15.93 16.17 -15.74
N GLY A 827 -16.28 17.32 -15.14
CA GLY A 827 -17.10 18.34 -15.81
C GLY A 827 -16.55 18.83 -17.16
N LEU A 828 -15.24 19.05 -17.28
CA LEU A 828 -14.58 19.45 -18.52
C LEU A 828 -14.55 18.29 -19.52
N SER A 829 -14.11 17.10 -19.08
CA SER A 829 -14.09 15.89 -19.91
C SER A 829 -15.46 15.54 -20.47
N ALA A 830 -16.50 15.52 -19.65
CA ALA A 830 -17.86 15.25 -20.05
C ALA A 830 -18.37 16.28 -21.06
N GLN A 831 -18.08 17.56 -20.85
CA GLN A 831 -18.42 18.63 -21.80
C GLN A 831 -17.69 18.43 -23.14
N PHE A 832 -16.39 18.14 -23.11
CA PHE A 832 -15.60 17.86 -24.32
C PHE A 832 -16.18 16.66 -25.09
N MET A 833 -16.37 15.53 -24.43
CA MET A 833 -16.89 14.29 -25.02
C MET A 833 -18.30 14.47 -25.60
N SER A 834 -19.15 15.28 -24.97
CA SER A 834 -20.53 15.53 -25.43
C SER A 834 -20.61 16.22 -26.80
N ARG A 835 -19.53 16.88 -27.25
CA ARG A 835 -19.46 17.51 -28.58
C ARG A 835 -19.50 16.47 -29.70
N PHE A 836 -18.95 15.28 -29.45
CA PHE A 836 -18.87 14.20 -30.44
C PHE A 836 -20.08 13.27 -30.44
N ALA A 837 -20.95 13.37 -29.44
CA ALA A 837 -22.12 12.53 -29.30
C ALA A 837 -23.08 12.65 -30.51
N ALA A 838 -23.72 11.55 -30.88
CA ALA A 838 -24.74 11.54 -31.93
C ALA A 838 -25.89 12.49 -31.59
N GLY A 839 -26.27 13.35 -32.53
CA GLY A 839 -27.32 14.36 -32.33
C GLY A 839 -26.91 15.57 -31.48
N SER A 840 -25.62 15.71 -31.14
CA SER A 840 -25.08 16.92 -30.53
C SER A 840 -25.37 18.13 -31.44
N PRO A 841 -25.83 19.28 -30.91
CA PRO A 841 -26.05 20.50 -31.70
C PRO A 841 -24.73 21.16 -32.14
N THR A 842 -23.59 20.59 -31.77
CA THR A 842 -22.26 21.09 -32.13
C THR A 842 -21.82 20.55 -33.49
N THR A 843 -20.83 21.21 -34.09
CA THR A 843 -20.26 20.80 -35.38
C THR A 843 -19.50 19.45 -35.34
N HIS A 844 -19.22 18.90 -34.15
CA HIS A 844 -18.30 17.75 -33.98
C HIS A 844 -18.99 16.39 -33.93
N ALA A 845 -20.32 16.35 -34.06
CA ALA A 845 -21.10 15.12 -33.94
C ALA A 845 -20.61 14.04 -34.92
N GLY A 846 -20.19 12.89 -34.39
CA GLY A 846 -19.70 11.76 -35.18
C GLY A 846 -18.32 11.92 -35.82
N TRP A 847 -17.56 12.97 -35.48
CA TRP A 847 -16.18 13.14 -35.97
C TRP A 847 -15.19 12.18 -35.30
N LEU A 848 -15.48 11.78 -34.07
CA LEU A 848 -14.80 10.68 -33.38
C LEU A 848 -15.75 9.52 -33.20
N THR A 849 -15.25 8.32 -33.42
CA THR A 849 -16.03 7.10 -33.20
C THR A 849 -16.19 6.81 -31.70
N PRO A 850 -17.14 5.94 -31.30
CA PRO A 850 -17.23 5.46 -29.93
C PRO A 850 -15.95 4.79 -29.41
N ALA A 851 -15.21 4.04 -30.25
CA ALA A 851 -13.96 3.39 -29.84
C ALA A 851 -12.79 4.37 -29.68
N GLU A 852 -12.72 5.42 -30.50
CA GLU A 852 -11.74 6.52 -30.30
C GLU A 852 -12.05 7.29 -29.01
N LEU A 853 -13.34 7.60 -28.75
CA LEU A 853 -13.76 8.25 -27.50
C LEU A 853 -13.52 7.38 -26.27
N ARG A 854 -13.59 6.04 -26.42
CA ARG A 854 -13.18 5.10 -25.38
C ARG A 854 -11.70 5.27 -25.03
N LEU A 855 -10.80 5.31 -26.02
CA LEU A 855 -9.36 5.52 -25.78
C LEU A 855 -9.09 6.79 -24.96
N VAL A 856 -9.73 7.89 -25.35
CA VAL A 856 -9.61 9.16 -24.62
C VAL A 856 -10.15 9.01 -23.19
N SER A 857 -11.25 8.27 -23.01
CA SER A 857 -11.83 8.03 -21.67
C SER A 857 -10.91 7.18 -20.79
N GLU A 858 -10.31 6.13 -21.33
CA GLU A 858 -9.36 5.26 -20.63
C GLU A 858 -8.14 6.04 -20.18
N TRP A 859 -7.54 6.81 -21.09
CA TRP A 859 -6.41 7.69 -20.81
C TRP A 859 -6.72 8.70 -19.70
N LEU A 860 -7.88 9.37 -19.77
CA LEU A 860 -8.29 10.31 -18.74
C LEU A 860 -8.47 9.65 -17.38
N ASP A 861 -9.17 8.51 -17.32
CA ASP A 861 -9.47 7.84 -16.05
C ASP A 861 -8.22 7.36 -15.30
N ILE A 862 -7.19 6.91 -16.01
CA ILE A 862 -5.93 6.47 -15.39
C ILE A 862 -5.00 7.65 -15.04
N GLY A 863 -5.47 8.89 -15.17
CA GLY A 863 -4.74 10.08 -14.75
C GLY A 863 -4.21 10.94 -15.88
N ALA A 864 -4.54 10.64 -17.15
CA ALA A 864 -4.08 11.35 -18.34
C ALA A 864 -2.55 11.42 -18.47
N GLN A 865 -1.88 10.33 -18.10
CA GLN A 865 -0.42 10.20 -18.13
C GLN A 865 0.16 10.49 -19.52
N TYR A 866 1.39 11.01 -19.59
CA TYR A 866 2.05 11.23 -20.88
C TYR A 866 2.60 9.91 -21.45
N PHE A 867 3.23 9.09 -20.60
CA PHE A 867 3.61 7.72 -20.88
C PHE A 867 3.14 6.79 -19.76
N ASN A 868 2.74 5.58 -20.12
CA ASN A 868 2.42 4.50 -19.18
C ASN A 868 3.57 3.49 -19.06
N ASN A 869 4.54 3.50 -19.99
CA ASN A 869 5.67 2.58 -20.00
C ASN A 869 7.00 3.34 -19.85
N PRO A 870 7.74 3.14 -18.73
CA PRO A 870 9.01 3.81 -18.48
C PRO A 870 10.16 3.30 -19.36
N PHE A 871 9.95 2.24 -20.15
CA PHE A 871 10.94 1.68 -21.07
C PHE A 871 10.58 1.88 -22.55
N ASP A 872 9.56 2.68 -22.86
CA ASP A 872 9.30 3.08 -24.23
C ASP A 872 10.50 3.89 -24.78
N PRO A 873 11.03 3.59 -25.98
CA PRO A 873 12.20 4.31 -26.51
C PRO A 873 12.01 5.81 -26.69
N ALA A 874 10.76 6.30 -26.75
CA ALA A 874 10.44 7.71 -26.87
C ALA A 874 10.11 8.39 -25.52
N VAL A 875 10.20 7.66 -24.40
CA VAL A 875 9.92 8.23 -23.08
C VAL A 875 10.94 9.33 -22.72
N PRO A 876 10.50 10.48 -22.19
CA PRO A 876 11.41 11.52 -21.73
C PRO A 876 12.32 11.04 -20.59
N VAL A 877 13.64 11.19 -20.76
CA VAL A 877 14.67 10.90 -19.76
C VAL A 877 15.57 12.13 -19.53
N ASN A 878 16.25 12.20 -18.38
CA ASN A 878 17.17 13.29 -18.00
C ASN A 878 18.63 13.01 -18.40
#